data_AF-A0A6J7ZSF7-F1
#
_entry.id   AF-A0A6J7ZSF7-F1
#
_cell.length_a   1.000
_cell.length_b   1.000
_cell.length_c   1.000
_cell.angle_alpha   90.00
_cell.angle_beta   90.00
_cell.angle_gamma   90.00
#
_symmetry.space_group_name_H-M   'P 1'
#
loop_
_entity.id
_entity.type
_entity.pdbx_description
1 polymer ?
#
loop_
_entity_poly.entity_id
_entity_poly.type
_entity_poly.pdbx_seq_one_letter_code
_entity_poly.pdbx_strand_id
1 'polypeptide(L)'
;MSLSPSVEENQRLKALYHYNILDTASEAAFDRITLLASRLLGVPISLVSLVEQDRIWFKSRLGLDCPEVDREGSFCGFAMYNQGVYCINDTLIDPQWCDHPLVAGEFGLRFYAAAPLCTSDGQRLGTLCVMDHQPHELSELEVQTLQSLGELVIEQLDLRLASQRLQQTEIALIQSETRFRALVEQAADGFLLHDFNGRILDVNEFACQSLGYTRKELLSLSLEQIEVDPLPLVFFQSLVQGQPITLQRIYRRQDQTTFPVEVRLGLIQVGGQQLIHTLARDISDRLEIEQQLKQQAEREQLNTRLTQRIHESLELSQIINTTVTEVRQALQNERVIIFRFDSDKEGEVLTESCAQGCFSMLGNRYKDCCIKETLSLEKIDQVKSVADIYTSNLSRCHQKLLIKLQIRAYLVTPIWHGQKMWGLLVAHQCSSPRKWQAWEQELLFSLAAQLAIAIQQSELYHQLQIVNHELKYLATSDSLTGIANRRYFDEYLQSQWDQLSQEQAPLSVIICDLDFFKPYNDTYGHLAGDQALREVAQAICKAMRYPTDLVARYGGEEFAIILPKTGIDEAILIAQNIQTQIKKLKIIHSGSSVGYYMTCSLGIGMVIPSKKINYKQLIEIADQGLYQAKAQGRNQYVVSSLSHSMSLN
;
A
#
# COMPACT_ATOMS: atom_id res chain seq x y z
N MET A 1 -57.97 21.05 -51.00
CA MET A 1 -56.88 20.29 -51.65
C MET A 1 -55.83 21.30 -52.07
N SER A 2 -54.82 21.56 -51.23
CA SER A 2 -53.73 22.49 -51.55
C SER A 2 -52.69 21.76 -52.38
N LEU A 3 -52.50 22.18 -53.64
CA LEU A 3 -51.45 21.69 -54.51
C LEU A 3 -50.09 21.92 -53.85
N SER A 4 -49.26 20.87 -53.74
CA SER A 4 -47.87 21.00 -53.33
C SER A 4 -47.14 21.94 -54.30
N PRO A 5 -46.36 22.93 -53.82
CA PRO A 5 -45.62 23.84 -54.70
C PRO A 5 -44.64 23.05 -55.58
N SER A 6 -44.47 23.49 -56.83
CA SER A 6 -43.58 22.84 -57.80
C SER A 6 -42.13 22.78 -57.28
N VAL A 7 -41.32 21.87 -57.83
CA VAL A 7 -39.89 21.73 -57.46
C VAL A 7 -39.13 23.06 -57.65
N GLU A 8 -39.47 23.81 -58.69
CA GLU A 8 -38.90 25.13 -59.00
C GLU A 8 -39.27 26.18 -57.94
N GLU A 9 -40.51 26.18 -57.47
CA GLU A 9 -40.96 27.11 -56.42
C GLU A 9 -40.26 26.86 -55.08
N ASN A 10 -40.00 25.59 -54.74
CA ASN A 10 -39.25 25.24 -53.54
C ASN A 10 -37.77 25.68 -53.61
N GLN A 11 -37.15 25.64 -54.80
CA GLN A 11 -35.77 26.13 -54.98
C GLN A 11 -35.70 27.65 -54.85
N ARG A 12 -36.67 28.36 -55.43
CA ARG A 12 -36.80 29.81 -55.34
C ARG A 12 -36.98 30.29 -53.90
N LEU A 13 -37.89 29.66 -53.15
CA LEU A 13 -38.11 29.99 -51.73
C LEU A 13 -36.86 29.71 -50.89
N LYS A 14 -36.12 28.61 -51.15
CA LYS A 14 -34.83 28.35 -50.49
C LYS A 14 -33.81 29.44 -50.79
N ALA A 15 -33.72 29.90 -52.04
CA ALA A 15 -32.84 31.01 -52.41
C ALA A 15 -33.26 32.30 -51.71
N LEU A 16 -34.55 32.63 -51.64
CA LEU A 16 -35.05 33.80 -50.92
C LEU A 16 -34.71 33.75 -49.42
N TYR A 17 -34.97 32.62 -48.76
CA TYR A 17 -34.66 32.44 -47.33
C TYR A 17 -33.15 32.46 -47.06
N HIS A 18 -32.32 32.08 -48.03
CA HIS A 18 -30.85 32.13 -47.89
C HIS A 18 -30.32 33.54 -47.60
N TYR A 19 -30.97 34.58 -48.13
CA TYR A 19 -30.58 35.96 -47.92
C TYR A 19 -30.97 36.52 -46.54
N ASN A 20 -31.80 35.80 -45.75
CA ASN A 20 -32.31 36.25 -44.45
C ASN A 20 -32.79 37.72 -44.46
N ILE A 21 -33.50 38.10 -45.52
CA ILE A 21 -33.86 39.48 -45.81
C ILE A 21 -35.31 39.82 -45.47
N LEU A 22 -36.20 38.82 -45.47
CA LEU A 22 -37.61 39.00 -45.12
C LEU A 22 -37.74 39.50 -43.68
N ASP A 23 -38.73 40.37 -43.46
CA ASP A 23 -39.04 40.99 -42.15
C ASP A 23 -37.90 41.79 -41.50
N THR A 24 -36.85 42.13 -42.26
CA THR A 24 -35.76 42.99 -41.78
C THR A 24 -36.16 44.46 -41.83
N ALA A 25 -35.54 45.28 -40.98
CA ALA A 25 -35.75 46.73 -40.99
C ALA A 25 -35.43 47.35 -42.37
N SER A 26 -36.01 48.52 -42.65
CA SER A 26 -35.66 49.30 -43.85
C SER A 26 -34.16 49.64 -43.84
N GLU A 27 -33.57 49.59 -45.03
CA GLU A 27 -32.14 49.77 -45.24
C GLU A 27 -31.92 50.79 -46.34
N ALA A 28 -31.15 51.84 -46.03
CA ALA A 28 -30.93 52.99 -46.89
C ALA A 28 -30.40 52.62 -48.30
N ALA A 29 -29.71 51.48 -48.44
CA ALA A 29 -29.25 50.97 -49.72
C ALA A 29 -30.42 50.64 -50.67
N PHE A 30 -31.47 49.97 -50.18
CA PHE A 30 -32.65 49.63 -50.97
C PHE A 30 -33.57 50.84 -51.15
N ASP A 31 -33.71 51.70 -50.13
CA ASP A 31 -34.48 52.95 -50.21
C ASP A 31 -33.95 53.89 -51.29
N ARG A 32 -32.62 53.94 -51.44
CA ARG A 32 -31.96 54.73 -52.47
C ARG A 32 -32.27 54.20 -53.88
N ILE A 33 -32.40 52.88 -54.05
CA ILE A 33 -32.75 52.27 -55.35
C ILE A 33 -34.19 52.61 -55.73
N THR A 34 -35.15 52.46 -54.81
CA THR A 34 -36.55 52.85 -55.06
C THR A 34 -36.70 54.35 -55.33
N LEU A 35 -35.93 55.20 -54.64
CA LEU A 35 -35.92 56.63 -54.89
C LEU A 35 -35.36 56.97 -56.28
N LEU A 36 -34.30 56.28 -56.71
CA LEU A 36 -33.74 56.46 -58.05
C LEU A 36 -34.71 55.98 -59.13
N ALA A 37 -35.35 54.82 -58.94
CA ALA A 37 -36.34 54.30 -59.86
C ALA A 37 -37.51 55.27 -60.05
N SER A 38 -38.08 55.78 -58.95
CA SER A 38 -39.16 56.79 -59.01
C SER A 38 -38.73 58.07 -59.75
N ARG A 39 -37.55 58.61 -59.44
CA ARG A 39 -37.07 59.87 -60.06
C ARG A 39 -36.70 59.73 -61.53
N LEU A 40 -36.04 58.64 -61.90
CA LEU A 40 -35.55 58.43 -63.26
C LEU A 40 -36.68 58.08 -64.23
N LEU A 41 -37.72 57.38 -63.77
CA LEU A 41 -38.89 57.03 -64.56
C LEU A 41 -40.04 58.05 -64.42
N GLY A 42 -39.87 59.09 -63.58
CA GLY A 42 -40.87 60.15 -63.42
C GLY A 42 -42.19 59.71 -62.77
N VAL A 43 -42.15 58.64 -61.96
CA VAL A 43 -43.33 57.97 -61.39
C VAL A 43 -43.41 58.15 -59.87
N PRO A 44 -44.61 58.28 -59.29
CA PRO A 44 -44.78 58.60 -57.86
C PRO A 44 -44.51 57.41 -56.92
N ILE A 45 -44.57 56.17 -57.43
CA ILE A 45 -44.50 54.96 -56.59
C ILE A 45 -43.39 54.02 -57.11
N SER A 46 -42.55 53.52 -56.21
CA SER A 46 -41.53 52.51 -56.50
C SER A 46 -41.26 51.60 -55.31
N LEU A 47 -41.19 50.29 -55.56
CA LEU A 47 -41.08 49.26 -54.52
C LEU A 47 -40.03 48.22 -54.89
N VAL A 48 -39.23 47.80 -53.91
CA VAL A 48 -38.47 46.54 -53.98
C VAL A 48 -39.32 45.48 -53.29
N SER A 49 -39.86 44.58 -54.10
CA SER A 49 -40.75 43.51 -53.65
C SER A 49 -40.02 42.17 -53.66
N LEU A 50 -40.20 41.39 -52.59
CA LEU A 50 -39.73 40.01 -52.46
C LEU A 50 -40.95 39.10 -52.30
N VAL A 51 -41.04 38.09 -53.15
CA VAL A 51 -42.22 37.24 -53.27
C VAL A 51 -42.02 36.00 -52.39
N GLU A 52 -42.72 35.89 -51.26
CA GLU A 52 -42.69 34.70 -50.41
C GLU A 52 -43.72 33.66 -50.89
N GLN A 53 -44.07 32.68 -50.06
CA GLN A 53 -45.03 31.64 -50.41
C GLN A 53 -46.43 32.24 -50.61
N ASP A 54 -46.93 32.97 -49.60
CA ASP A 54 -48.32 33.45 -49.57
C ASP A 54 -48.44 34.99 -49.63
N ARG A 55 -47.33 35.72 -49.47
CA ARG A 55 -47.28 37.19 -49.46
C ARG A 55 -46.20 37.76 -50.36
N ILE A 56 -46.32 39.04 -50.67
CA ILE A 56 -45.27 39.87 -51.25
C ILE A 56 -44.85 40.89 -50.21
N TRP A 57 -43.60 40.78 -49.77
CA TRP A 57 -43.03 41.64 -48.75
C TRP A 57 -42.17 42.73 -49.38
N PHE A 58 -42.36 43.99 -48.98
CA PHE A 58 -41.62 45.11 -49.54
C PHE A 58 -40.39 45.45 -48.70
N LYS A 59 -39.20 45.17 -49.25
CA LYS A 59 -37.92 45.55 -48.62
C LYS A 59 -37.72 47.06 -48.58
N SER A 60 -38.20 47.74 -49.61
CA SER A 60 -38.22 49.20 -49.72
C SER A 60 -39.51 49.64 -50.41
N ARG A 61 -40.07 50.76 -49.94
CA ARG A 61 -41.34 51.30 -50.43
C ARG A 61 -41.30 52.82 -50.49
N LEU A 62 -41.60 53.37 -51.67
CA LEU A 62 -41.79 54.79 -51.90
C LEU A 62 -43.18 55.01 -52.52
N GLY A 63 -43.96 55.94 -51.96
CA GLY A 63 -45.31 56.25 -52.45
C GLY A 63 -46.40 55.24 -52.03
N LEU A 64 -46.06 54.25 -51.19
CA LEU A 64 -47.01 53.25 -50.68
C LEU A 64 -46.79 52.99 -49.19
N ASP A 65 -47.89 52.98 -48.43
CA ASP A 65 -47.89 52.86 -46.96
C ASP A 65 -48.17 51.47 -46.40
N CYS A 66 -48.23 50.44 -47.25
CA CYS A 66 -48.30 49.05 -46.81
C CYS A 66 -46.93 48.34 -46.88
N PRO A 67 -46.58 47.51 -45.88
CA PRO A 67 -45.31 46.76 -45.86
C PRO A 67 -45.36 45.45 -46.66
N GLU A 68 -46.56 44.90 -46.89
CA GLU A 68 -46.78 43.67 -47.64
C GLU A 68 -48.20 43.62 -48.22
N VAL A 69 -48.40 42.74 -49.19
CA VAL A 69 -49.70 42.41 -49.80
C VAL A 69 -49.81 40.91 -50.06
N ASP A 70 -51.02 40.41 -50.27
CA ASP A 70 -51.24 39.03 -50.67
C ASP A 70 -50.60 38.73 -52.03
N ARG A 71 -50.02 37.53 -52.18
CA ARG A 71 -49.39 37.11 -53.44
C ARG A 71 -50.40 36.80 -54.54
N GLU A 72 -51.51 36.15 -54.19
CA GLU A 72 -52.53 35.76 -55.17
C GLU A 72 -53.16 36.98 -55.84
N GLY A 73 -53.18 36.99 -57.17
CA GLY A 73 -53.72 38.11 -57.95
C GLY A 73 -52.83 39.35 -57.99
N SER A 74 -51.63 39.35 -57.43
CA SER A 74 -50.75 40.53 -57.41
C SER A 74 -49.98 40.77 -58.72
N PHE A 75 -49.80 42.05 -59.08
CA PHE A 75 -48.98 42.46 -60.24
C PHE A 75 -47.52 41.99 -60.13
N CYS A 76 -46.90 42.09 -58.94
CA CYS A 76 -45.52 41.69 -58.72
C CYS A 76 -45.33 40.16 -58.80
N GLY A 77 -46.30 39.38 -58.32
CA GLY A 77 -46.29 37.92 -58.42
C GLY A 77 -46.36 37.43 -59.86
N PHE A 78 -47.09 38.14 -60.72
CA PHE A 78 -47.16 37.85 -62.15
C PHE A 78 -45.92 38.34 -62.91
N ALA A 79 -45.50 39.58 -62.65
CA ALA A 79 -44.37 40.23 -63.33
C ALA A 79 -43.04 39.47 -63.14
N MET A 80 -42.83 38.85 -61.99
CA MET A 80 -41.62 38.09 -61.68
C MET A 80 -41.34 36.97 -62.70
N TYR A 81 -42.35 36.39 -63.35
CA TYR A 81 -42.17 35.30 -64.32
C TYR A 81 -41.95 35.76 -65.77
N ASN A 82 -42.00 37.07 -66.06
CA ASN A 82 -41.74 37.59 -67.40
C ASN A 82 -40.24 37.58 -67.75
N GLN A 83 -39.93 37.59 -69.04
CA GLN A 83 -38.57 37.79 -69.54
C GLN A 83 -38.32 39.30 -69.69
N GLY A 84 -37.39 39.84 -68.92
CA GLY A 84 -37.13 41.28 -68.88
C GLY A 84 -38.20 42.07 -68.12
N VAL A 85 -38.27 43.38 -68.35
CA VAL A 85 -39.23 44.26 -67.69
C VAL A 85 -40.65 43.97 -68.20
N TYR A 86 -41.57 43.69 -67.29
CA TYR A 86 -42.99 43.61 -67.58
C TYR A 86 -43.61 45.00 -67.46
N CYS A 87 -44.33 45.47 -68.49
CA CYS A 87 -44.86 46.83 -68.56
C CYS A 87 -46.33 46.82 -69.00
N ILE A 88 -47.18 47.57 -68.30
CA ILE A 88 -48.59 47.83 -68.61
C ILE A 88 -48.75 49.34 -68.70
N ASN A 89 -48.93 49.85 -69.91
CA ASN A 89 -48.94 51.29 -70.18
C ASN A 89 -50.21 51.99 -69.66
N ASP A 90 -51.36 51.30 -69.75
CA ASP A 90 -52.63 51.74 -69.16
C ASP A 90 -53.43 50.51 -68.67
N THR A 91 -53.48 50.32 -67.36
CA THR A 91 -54.18 49.19 -66.71
C THR A 91 -55.69 49.21 -66.90
N LEU A 92 -56.30 50.39 -67.17
CA LEU A 92 -57.76 50.52 -67.32
C LEU A 92 -58.27 49.85 -68.61
N ILE A 93 -57.43 49.81 -69.64
CA ILE A 93 -57.73 49.19 -70.94
C ILE A 93 -57.05 47.84 -71.12
N ASP A 94 -56.26 47.39 -70.15
CA ASP A 94 -55.61 46.10 -70.17
C ASP A 94 -56.64 45.00 -69.84
N PRO A 95 -56.92 44.05 -70.77
CA PRO A 95 -57.96 43.03 -70.58
C PRO A 95 -57.72 42.09 -69.39
N GLN A 96 -56.49 41.99 -68.89
CA GLN A 96 -56.12 41.11 -67.79
C GLN A 96 -56.28 41.80 -66.42
N TRP A 97 -56.14 43.13 -66.38
CA TRP A 97 -56.03 43.89 -65.13
C TRP A 97 -57.11 44.95 -64.91
N CYS A 98 -57.94 45.28 -65.90
CA CYS A 98 -58.94 46.34 -65.82
C CYS A 98 -59.94 46.18 -64.65
N ASP A 99 -60.32 44.94 -64.32
CA ASP A 99 -61.24 44.62 -63.22
C ASP A 99 -60.53 44.46 -61.86
N HIS A 100 -59.20 44.61 -61.80
CA HIS A 100 -58.43 44.39 -60.56
C HIS A 100 -58.73 45.51 -59.53
N PRO A 101 -58.86 45.19 -58.21
CA PRO A 101 -59.21 46.18 -57.19
C PRO A 101 -58.29 47.41 -57.11
N LEU A 102 -56.99 47.24 -57.39
CA LEU A 102 -56.03 48.36 -57.44
C LEU A 102 -56.24 49.31 -58.63
N VAL A 103 -56.91 48.85 -59.69
CA VAL A 103 -57.18 49.61 -60.93
C VAL A 103 -58.56 50.24 -60.86
N ALA A 104 -59.59 49.44 -60.55
CA ALA A 104 -60.99 49.88 -60.48
C ALA A 104 -61.38 50.56 -59.16
N GLY A 105 -60.55 50.45 -58.11
CA GLY A 105 -60.79 51.02 -56.78
C GLY A 105 -60.16 52.39 -56.55
N GLU A 106 -60.20 52.87 -55.29
CA GLU A 106 -59.72 54.21 -54.90
C GLU A 106 -58.21 54.44 -55.10
N PHE A 107 -57.41 53.37 -55.19
CA PHE A 107 -55.98 53.48 -55.47
C PHE A 107 -55.71 53.97 -56.90
N GLY A 108 -56.60 53.70 -57.85
CA GLY A 108 -56.54 54.25 -59.21
C GLY A 108 -55.20 54.01 -59.94
N LEU A 109 -54.64 52.81 -59.84
CA LEU A 109 -53.45 52.42 -60.58
C LEU A 109 -53.73 52.51 -62.08
N ARG A 110 -52.92 53.26 -62.83
CA ARG A 110 -53.01 53.40 -64.29
C ARG A 110 -51.80 52.86 -65.02
N PHE A 111 -50.62 52.87 -64.42
CA PHE A 111 -49.41 52.36 -65.03
C PHE A 111 -48.68 51.42 -64.06
N TYR A 112 -48.13 50.32 -64.59
CA TYR A 112 -47.32 49.39 -63.83
C TYR A 112 -46.15 48.88 -64.68
N ALA A 113 -44.92 48.99 -64.17
CA ALA A 113 -43.78 48.31 -64.75
C ALA A 113 -42.89 47.66 -63.68
N ALA A 114 -42.26 46.52 -63.99
CA ALA A 114 -41.46 45.78 -63.03
C ALA A 114 -40.33 45.00 -63.67
N ALA A 115 -39.12 45.14 -63.10
CA ALA A 115 -37.96 44.31 -63.41
C ALA A 115 -37.90 43.11 -62.45
N PRO A 116 -37.77 41.87 -62.95
CA PRO A 116 -37.58 40.71 -62.10
C PRO A 116 -36.21 40.72 -61.43
N LEU A 117 -36.18 40.39 -60.14
CA LEU A 117 -34.97 40.28 -59.33
C LEU A 117 -34.42 38.85 -59.45
N CYS A 118 -33.48 38.65 -60.37
CA CYS A 118 -32.91 37.34 -60.68
C CYS A 118 -31.51 37.20 -60.09
N THR A 119 -31.29 36.15 -59.29
CA THR A 119 -29.96 35.78 -58.78
C THR A 119 -29.10 35.16 -59.89
N SER A 120 -27.79 35.06 -59.64
CA SER A 120 -26.82 34.46 -60.57
C SER A 120 -27.08 32.97 -60.88
N ASP A 121 -27.73 32.24 -59.96
CA ASP A 121 -28.19 30.86 -60.16
C ASP A 121 -29.59 30.76 -60.80
N GLY A 122 -30.13 31.90 -61.29
CA GLY A 122 -31.36 31.97 -62.08
C GLY A 122 -32.65 31.98 -61.26
N GLN A 123 -32.58 32.07 -59.93
CA GLN A 123 -33.74 32.12 -59.06
C GLN A 123 -34.35 33.52 -59.04
N ARG A 124 -35.68 33.61 -59.08
CA ARG A 124 -36.40 34.88 -59.11
C ARG A 124 -36.96 35.21 -57.74
N LEU A 125 -36.40 36.21 -57.08
CA LEU A 125 -36.71 36.50 -55.68
C LEU A 125 -37.90 37.46 -55.53
N GLY A 126 -38.15 38.28 -56.54
CA GLY A 126 -39.26 39.23 -56.57
C GLY A 126 -39.10 40.24 -57.70
N THR A 127 -39.52 41.49 -57.49
CA THR A 127 -39.43 42.54 -58.52
C THR A 127 -39.05 43.91 -57.96
N LEU A 128 -38.31 44.71 -58.72
CA LEU A 128 -38.29 46.15 -58.56
C LEU A 128 -39.40 46.72 -59.45
N CYS A 129 -40.46 47.25 -58.84
CA CYS A 129 -41.61 47.77 -59.57
C CYS A 129 -41.78 49.27 -59.39
N VAL A 130 -42.44 49.87 -60.37
CA VAL A 130 -42.84 51.27 -60.42
C VAL A 130 -44.31 51.38 -60.84
N MET A 131 -45.00 52.37 -60.31
CA MET A 131 -46.44 52.56 -60.52
C MET A 131 -46.80 54.04 -60.66
N ASP A 132 -47.83 54.33 -61.44
CA ASP A 132 -48.39 55.68 -61.59
C ASP A 132 -49.92 55.65 -61.64
N HIS A 133 -50.54 56.77 -61.26
CA HIS A 133 -51.97 57.05 -61.37
C HIS A 133 -52.34 57.65 -62.74
N GLN A 134 -51.36 57.88 -63.61
CA GLN A 134 -51.58 58.22 -65.02
C GLN A 134 -51.01 57.13 -65.95
N PRO A 135 -51.58 56.95 -67.15
CA PRO A 135 -50.96 56.13 -68.18
C PRO A 135 -49.55 56.63 -68.50
N HIS A 136 -48.63 55.69 -68.69
CA HIS A 136 -47.24 56.02 -68.98
C HIS A 136 -46.68 54.97 -69.93
N GLU A 137 -45.95 55.41 -70.95
CA GLU A 137 -45.30 54.50 -71.90
C GLU A 137 -43.79 54.65 -71.74
N LEU A 138 -43.12 53.59 -71.28
CA LEU A 138 -41.69 53.61 -71.06
C LEU A 138 -40.92 53.59 -72.38
N SER A 139 -39.93 54.47 -72.49
CA SER A 139 -38.90 54.40 -73.53
C SER A 139 -37.96 53.21 -73.30
N GLU A 140 -37.24 52.80 -74.36
CA GLU A 140 -36.22 51.74 -74.25
C GLU A 140 -35.15 52.06 -73.18
N LEU A 141 -34.81 53.34 -73.01
CA LEU A 141 -33.86 53.79 -71.99
C LEU A 141 -34.41 53.60 -70.58
N GLU A 142 -35.70 53.89 -70.35
CA GLU A 142 -36.33 53.70 -69.04
C GLU A 142 -36.51 52.22 -68.70
N VAL A 143 -36.82 51.38 -69.68
CA VAL A 143 -36.83 49.92 -69.53
C VAL A 143 -35.45 49.40 -69.12
N GLN A 144 -34.39 49.81 -69.82
CA GLN A 144 -33.01 49.44 -69.46
C GLN A 144 -32.64 49.95 -68.06
N THR A 145 -33.06 51.18 -67.72
CA THR A 145 -32.80 51.78 -66.41
C THR A 145 -33.45 50.97 -65.28
N LEU A 146 -34.71 50.58 -65.43
CA LEU A 146 -35.42 49.78 -64.42
C LEU A 146 -34.78 48.40 -64.28
N GLN A 147 -34.35 47.79 -65.38
CA GLN A 147 -33.63 46.52 -65.35
C GLN A 147 -32.29 46.63 -64.60
N SER A 148 -31.46 47.63 -64.91
CA SER A 148 -30.18 47.86 -64.22
C SER A 148 -30.37 48.17 -62.73
N LEU A 149 -31.44 48.89 -62.36
CA LEU A 149 -31.76 49.11 -60.95
C LEU A 149 -32.21 47.81 -60.26
N GLY A 150 -32.91 46.92 -60.96
CA GLY A 150 -33.25 45.59 -60.45
C GLY A 150 -32.03 44.71 -60.22
N GLU A 151 -31.06 44.73 -61.15
CA GLU A 151 -29.76 44.05 -60.99
C GLU A 151 -29.00 44.60 -59.78
N LEU A 152 -29.00 45.93 -59.57
CA LEU A 152 -28.39 46.57 -58.41
C LEU A 152 -29.02 46.11 -57.07
N VAL A 153 -30.32 45.80 -57.03
CA VAL A 153 -30.96 45.23 -55.83
C VAL A 153 -30.38 43.86 -55.49
N ILE A 154 -30.17 43.00 -56.49
CA ILE A 154 -29.55 41.69 -56.30
C ILE A 154 -28.10 41.84 -55.81
N GLU A 155 -27.33 42.77 -56.39
CA GLU A 155 -25.98 43.07 -55.91
C GLU A 155 -25.95 43.53 -54.45
N GLN A 156 -26.94 44.33 -54.01
CA GLN A 156 -27.06 44.72 -52.60
C GLN A 156 -27.41 43.53 -51.68
N LEU A 157 -28.26 42.61 -52.14
CA LEU A 157 -28.57 41.38 -51.41
C LEU A 157 -27.32 40.49 -51.25
N ASP A 158 -26.53 40.32 -52.31
CA ASP A 158 -25.30 39.53 -52.30
C ASP A 158 -24.23 40.14 -51.39
N LEU A 159 -24.03 41.46 -51.47
CA LEU A 159 -23.08 42.18 -50.63
C LEU A 159 -23.42 42.04 -49.14
N ARG A 160 -24.72 42.15 -48.80
CA ARG A 160 -25.21 41.97 -47.44
C ARG A 160 -24.88 40.58 -46.90
N LEU A 161 -25.15 39.54 -47.67
CA LEU A 161 -24.91 38.16 -47.27
C LEU A 161 -23.40 37.86 -47.07
N ALA A 162 -22.55 38.38 -47.96
CA ALA A 162 -21.10 38.24 -47.85
C ALA A 162 -20.54 38.94 -46.59
N SER A 163 -21.03 40.15 -46.29
CA SER A 163 -20.63 40.91 -45.10
C SER A 163 -20.98 40.18 -43.80
N GLN A 164 -22.19 39.61 -43.71
CA GLN A 164 -22.62 38.83 -42.54
C GLN A 164 -21.74 37.59 -42.30
N ARG A 165 -21.36 36.87 -43.36
CA ARG A 165 -20.48 35.69 -43.25
C ARG A 165 -19.09 36.04 -42.77
N LEU A 166 -18.53 37.15 -43.26
CA LEU A 166 -17.21 37.60 -42.84
C LEU A 166 -17.20 37.93 -41.35
N GLN A 167 -18.20 38.67 -40.87
CA GLN A 167 -18.36 39.00 -39.45
C GLN A 167 -18.49 37.74 -38.56
N GLN A 168 -19.29 36.76 -38.98
CA GLN A 168 -19.43 35.50 -38.22
C GLN A 168 -18.11 34.73 -38.13
N THR A 169 -17.33 34.71 -39.22
CA THR A 169 -16.04 34.02 -39.28
C THR A 169 -15.01 34.72 -38.39
N GLU A 170 -14.97 36.06 -38.42
CA GLU A 170 -14.10 36.87 -37.58
C GLU A 170 -14.41 36.67 -36.09
N ILE A 171 -15.69 36.72 -35.70
CA ILE A 171 -16.11 36.46 -34.32
C ILE A 171 -15.72 35.05 -33.88
N ALA A 172 -15.96 34.04 -34.71
CA ALA A 172 -15.60 32.65 -34.39
C ALA A 172 -14.08 32.48 -34.23
N LEU A 173 -13.28 33.15 -35.07
CA LEU A 173 -11.83 33.14 -34.98
C LEU A 173 -11.34 33.79 -33.69
N ILE A 174 -11.85 34.98 -33.36
CA ILE A 174 -11.52 35.70 -32.11
C ILE A 174 -11.89 34.84 -30.89
N GLN A 175 -13.06 34.21 -30.90
CA GLN A 175 -13.50 33.32 -29.82
C GLN A 175 -12.59 32.08 -29.70
N SER A 176 -12.21 31.48 -30.82
CA SER A 176 -11.30 30.32 -30.84
C SER A 176 -9.91 30.68 -30.31
N GLU A 177 -9.35 31.83 -30.73
CA GLU A 177 -8.05 32.32 -30.25
C GLU A 177 -8.09 32.63 -28.75
N THR A 178 -9.11 33.36 -28.30
CA THR A 178 -9.28 33.72 -26.88
C THR A 178 -9.42 32.46 -26.02
N ARG A 179 -10.19 31.47 -26.48
CA ARG A 179 -10.34 30.18 -25.81
C ARG A 179 -9.02 29.43 -25.69
N PHE A 180 -8.24 29.34 -26.76
CA PHE A 180 -6.95 28.66 -26.75
C PHE A 180 -5.96 29.34 -25.79
N ARG A 181 -5.87 30.68 -25.86
CA ARG A 181 -5.01 31.47 -24.97
C ARG A 181 -5.38 31.25 -23.49
N ALA A 182 -6.67 31.25 -23.17
CA ALA A 182 -7.14 31.00 -21.80
C ALA A 182 -6.72 29.62 -21.27
N LEU A 183 -6.78 28.56 -22.10
CA LEU A 183 -6.35 27.21 -21.71
C LEU A 183 -4.86 27.13 -21.40
N VAL A 184 -4.02 27.82 -22.18
CA VAL A 184 -2.56 27.86 -21.96
C VAL A 184 -2.20 28.65 -20.71
N GLU A 185 -2.84 29.80 -20.51
CA GLU A 185 -2.58 30.67 -19.35
C GLU A 185 -3.05 30.04 -18.01
N GLN A 186 -4.13 29.27 -18.02
CA GLN A 186 -4.65 28.59 -16.82
C GLN A 186 -4.04 27.20 -16.56
N ALA A 187 -3.09 26.76 -17.38
CA ALA A 187 -2.43 25.46 -17.18
C ALA A 187 -1.60 25.46 -15.88
N ALA A 188 -1.68 24.38 -15.12
CA ALA A 188 -0.92 24.19 -13.88
C ALA A 188 0.55 23.83 -14.11
N ASP A 189 0.94 23.56 -15.36
CA ASP A 189 2.32 23.31 -15.76
C ASP A 189 2.89 24.56 -16.42
N GLY A 190 4.18 24.81 -16.24
CA GLY A 190 4.89 25.88 -16.92
C GLY A 190 4.94 25.57 -18.42
N PHE A 191 4.30 26.39 -19.23
CA PHE A 191 4.34 26.26 -20.68
C PHE A 191 5.41 27.19 -21.24
N LEU A 192 6.29 26.65 -22.08
CA LEU A 192 7.24 27.41 -22.89
C LEU A 192 7.17 26.94 -24.34
N LEU A 193 7.19 27.87 -25.27
CA LEU A 193 7.34 27.64 -26.70
C LEU A 193 8.69 28.20 -27.13
N HIS A 194 9.51 27.42 -27.82
CA HIS A 194 10.84 27.84 -28.24
C HIS A 194 11.26 27.22 -29.57
N ASP A 195 12.29 27.79 -30.19
CA ASP A 195 12.92 27.21 -31.37
C ASP A 195 13.94 26.11 -31.00
N PHE A 196 14.53 25.47 -32.02
CA PHE A 196 15.57 24.44 -31.83
C PHE A 196 16.90 24.98 -31.26
N ASN A 197 17.09 26.31 -31.23
CA ASN A 197 18.25 26.96 -30.59
C ASN A 197 17.97 27.30 -29.12
N GLY A 198 16.79 26.94 -28.60
CA GLY A 198 16.39 27.22 -27.22
C GLY A 198 15.89 28.65 -26.99
N ARG A 199 15.70 29.46 -28.03
CA ARG A 199 15.16 30.82 -27.89
C ARG A 199 13.67 30.77 -27.57
N ILE A 200 13.28 31.36 -26.45
CA ILE A 200 11.91 31.35 -25.95
C ILE A 200 11.06 32.35 -26.77
N LEU A 201 9.96 31.86 -27.32
CA LEU A 201 9.04 32.59 -28.19
C LEU A 201 7.71 32.89 -27.48
N ASP A 202 7.27 32.01 -26.59
CA ASP A 202 6.08 32.24 -25.78
C ASP A 202 6.12 31.49 -24.45
N VAL A 203 5.39 31.99 -23.45
CA VAL A 203 5.26 31.36 -22.12
C VAL A 203 3.89 31.62 -21.52
N ASN A 204 3.44 30.78 -20.59
CA ASN A 204 2.26 31.08 -19.77
C ASN A 204 2.60 31.81 -18.46
N GLU A 205 1.58 32.29 -17.76
CA GLU A 205 1.70 32.96 -16.48
C GLU A 205 2.32 32.05 -15.40
N PHE A 206 1.96 30.77 -15.37
CA PHE A 206 2.53 29.82 -14.42
C PHE A 206 4.05 29.66 -14.59
N ALA A 207 4.56 29.60 -15.83
CA ALA A 207 6.00 29.56 -16.08
C ALA A 207 6.72 30.81 -15.56
N CYS A 208 6.11 31.99 -15.69
CA CYS A 208 6.62 33.24 -15.12
C CYS A 208 6.71 33.14 -13.59
N GLN A 209 5.62 32.74 -12.93
CA GLN A 209 5.54 32.62 -11.48
C GLN A 209 6.52 31.56 -10.93
N SER A 210 6.59 30.39 -11.56
CA SER A 210 7.48 29.31 -11.15
C SER A 210 8.95 29.68 -11.34
N LEU A 211 9.33 30.33 -12.44
CA LEU A 211 10.75 30.67 -12.67
C LEU A 211 11.15 31.99 -11.98
N GLY A 212 10.19 32.79 -11.55
CA GLY A 212 10.39 34.08 -10.90
C GLY A 212 10.64 35.25 -11.84
N TYR A 213 10.65 35.02 -13.17
CA TYR A 213 10.88 36.04 -14.18
C TYR A 213 9.57 36.65 -14.69
N THR A 214 9.62 37.91 -15.12
CA THR A 214 8.53 38.49 -15.91
C THR A 214 8.48 37.87 -17.32
N ARG A 215 7.30 37.89 -17.96
CA ARG A 215 7.15 37.40 -19.34
C ARG A 215 8.16 38.05 -20.30
N LYS A 216 8.38 39.36 -20.18
CA LYS A 216 9.31 40.10 -21.05
C LYS A 216 10.75 39.63 -20.88
N GLU A 217 11.15 39.31 -19.65
CA GLU A 217 12.47 38.76 -19.37
C GLU A 217 12.58 37.35 -19.96
N LEU A 218 11.62 36.45 -19.72
CA LEU A 218 11.64 35.09 -20.28
C LEU A 218 11.75 35.08 -21.81
N LEU A 219 11.01 35.92 -22.51
CA LEU A 219 11.08 36.04 -23.98
C LEU A 219 12.42 36.57 -24.51
N SER A 220 13.27 37.12 -23.64
CA SER A 220 14.63 37.56 -23.97
C SER A 220 15.71 36.52 -23.61
N LEU A 221 15.33 35.44 -22.93
CA LEU A 221 16.24 34.39 -22.48
C LEU A 221 16.28 33.22 -23.47
N SER A 222 17.35 32.43 -23.34
CA SER A 222 17.46 31.07 -23.89
C SER A 222 17.18 30.05 -22.79
N LEU A 223 16.64 28.88 -23.16
CA LEU A 223 16.43 27.77 -22.24
C LEU A 223 17.69 27.36 -21.48
N GLU A 224 18.88 27.50 -22.05
CA GLU A 224 20.16 27.21 -21.39
C GLU A 224 20.42 28.05 -20.13
N GLN A 225 19.74 29.19 -20.00
CA GLN A 225 19.82 30.06 -18.82
C GLN A 225 18.89 29.59 -17.69
N ILE A 226 17.90 28.75 -18.00
CA ILE A 226 16.91 28.18 -17.08
C ILE A 226 17.30 26.75 -16.72
N GLU A 227 17.64 25.92 -17.71
CA GLU A 227 18.05 24.54 -17.50
C GLU A 227 19.50 24.49 -16.97
N VAL A 228 19.74 23.65 -15.96
CA VAL A 228 21.10 23.51 -15.39
C VAL A 228 22.00 22.67 -16.31
N ASP A 229 21.43 21.67 -16.96
CA ASP A 229 22.12 20.78 -17.90
C ASP A 229 21.54 20.95 -19.30
N PRO A 230 22.32 20.75 -20.38
CA PRO A 230 21.80 20.75 -21.75
C PRO A 230 21.05 19.45 -22.06
N LEU A 231 20.01 19.53 -22.88
CA LEU A 231 19.28 18.37 -23.41
C LEU A 231 20.20 17.52 -24.32
N PRO A 232 20.36 16.21 -24.05
CA PRO A 232 21.11 15.34 -24.94
C PRO A 232 20.57 15.32 -26.37
N LEU A 233 21.47 15.38 -27.36
CA LEU A 233 21.15 15.40 -28.80
C LEU A 233 20.21 14.26 -29.25
N VAL A 234 20.27 13.10 -28.59
CA VAL A 234 19.43 11.92 -28.88
C VAL A 234 17.94 12.22 -28.71
N PHE A 235 17.57 13.12 -27.80
CA PHE A 235 16.17 13.49 -27.60
C PHE A 235 15.62 14.35 -28.74
N PHE A 236 16.45 15.20 -29.37
CA PHE A 236 16.00 15.94 -30.55
C PHE A 236 15.64 15.02 -31.73
N GLN A 237 16.35 13.90 -31.90
CA GLN A 237 16.01 12.91 -32.93
C GLN A 237 14.63 12.27 -32.69
N SER A 238 14.30 11.98 -31.44
CA SER A 238 13.00 11.38 -31.07
C SER A 238 11.84 12.38 -31.22
N LEU A 239 12.08 13.67 -30.93
CA LEU A 239 11.11 14.74 -31.19
C LEU A 239 10.79 14.87 -32.68
N VAL A 240 11.81 14.86 -33.54
CA VAL A 240 11.64 14.95 -35.01
C VAL A 240 10.84 13.76 -35.57
N GLN A 241 10.88 12.60 -34.91
CA GLN A 241 10.05 11.44 -35.25
C GLN A 241 8.59 11.55 -34.76
N GLY A 242 8.21 12.68 -34.14
CA GLY A 242 6.86 12.95 -33.66
C GLY A 242 6.53 12.30 -32.31
N GLN A 243 7.51 11.76 -31.59
CA GLN A 243 7.27 11.17 -30.27
C GLN A 243 7.50 12.20 -29.16
N PRO A 244 6.52 12.43 -28.27
CA PRO A 244 6.71 13.30 -27.13
C PRO A 244 7.68 12.65 -26.13
N ILE A 245 8.52 13.48 -25.50
CA ILE A 245 9.57 13.03 -24.59
C ILE A 245 9.25 13.54 -23.21
N THR A 246 9.36 12.67 -22.20
CA THR A 246 9.21 13.05 -20.78
C THR A 246 10.49 12.71 -20.05
N LEU A 247 11.03 13.66 -19.31
CA LEU A 247 12.29 13.48 -18.59
C LEU A 247 12.38 14.40 -17.37
N GLN A 248 13.17 14.02 -16.37
CA GLN A 248 13.42 14.84 -15.19
C GLN A 248 14.65 15.72 -15.40
N ARG A 249 14.53 17.00 -15.05
CA ARG A 249 15.57 18.03 -15.16
C ARG A 249 15.65 18.84 -13.87
N ILE A 250 16.64 19.72 -13.81
CA ILE A 250 16.78 20.72 -12.77
C ILE A 250 16.70 22.08 -13.43
N TYR A 251 15.71 22.87 -13.03
CA TYR A 251 15.55 24.25 -13.46
C TYR A 251 16.12 25.20 -12.42
N ARG A 252 16.49 26.39 -12.87
CA ARG A 252 17.04 27.47 -12.06
C ARG A 252 16.12 28.67 -12.12
N ARG A 253 15.75 29.21 -10.95
CA ARG A 253 14.95 30.42 -10.81
C ARG A 253 15.82 31.67 -10.96
N GLN A 254 15.18 32.84 -11.09
CA GLN A 254 15.90 34.13 -11.19
C GLN A 254 16.83 34.40 -9.99
N ASP A 255 16.44 33.96 -8.80
CA ASP A 255 17.21 34.08 -7.55
C ASP A 255 18.37 33.06 -7.42
N GLN A 256 18.65 32.30 -8.49
CA GLN A 256 19.65 31.22 -8.57
C GLN A 256 19.32 29.95 -7.78
N THR A 257 18.17 29.85 -7.11
CA THR A 257 17.74 28.58 -6.51
C THR A 257 17.39 27.57 -7.61
N THR A 258 17.62 26.30 -7.33
CA THR A 258 17.33 25.22 -8.27
C THR A 258 16.23 24.31 -7.72
N PHE A 259 15.46 23.73 -8.62
CA PHE A 259 14.38 22.81 -8.27
C PHE A 259 14.21 21.73 -9.34
N PRO A 260 13.84 20.50 -8.93
CA PRO A 260 13.59 19.41 -9.87
C PRO A 260 12.28 19.63 -10.62
N VAL A 261 12.31 19.41 -11.92
CA VAL A 261 11.15 19.49 -12.81
C VAL A 261 11.00 18.25 -13.66
N GLU A 262 9.76 17.84 -13.91
CA GLU A 262 9.43 16.89 -14.97
C GLU A 262 9.05 17.68 -16.22
N VAL A 263 9.82 17.49 -17.28
CA VAL A 263 9.70 18.23 -18.54
C VAL A 263 9.12 17.31 -19.60
N ARG A 264 8.02 17.73 -20.23
CA ARG A 264 7.42 17.07 -21.38
C ARG A 264 7.56 17.94 -22.63
N LEU A 265 8.26 17.41 -23.63
CA LEU A 265 8.58 18.08 -24.89
C LEU A 265 7.75 17.50 -26.03
N GLY A 266 7.31 18.36 -26.94
CA GLY A 266 6.69 17.96 -28.20
C GLY A 266 6.89 18.99 -29.31
N LEU A 267 6.65 18.58 -30.56
CA LEU A 267 6.73 19.47 -31.72
C LEU A 267 5.36 20.04 -32.09
N ILE A 268 5.34 21.30 -32.51
CA ILE A 268 4.18 21.98 -33.08
C ILE A 268 4.60 22.79 -34.31
N GLN A 269 3.71 22.89 -35.30
CA GLN A 269 3.94 23.68 -36.50
C GLN A 269 3.14 24.97 -36.44
N VAL A 270 3.83 26.11 -36.48
CA VAL A 270 3.22 27.45 -36.41
C VAL A 270 3.78 28.29 -37.56
N GLY A 271 2.91 28.79 -38.44
CA GLY A 271 3.33 29.63 -39.58
C GLY A 271 4.31 28.96 -40.56
N GLY A 272 4.30 27.62 -40.64
CA GLY A 272 5.26 26.85 -41.45
C GLY A 272 6.58 26.53 -40.76
N GLN A 273 6.86 27.09 -39.57
CA GLN A 273 8.03 26.79 -38.77
C GLN A 273 7.73 25.69 -37.75
N GLN A 274 8.67 24.74 -37.58
CA GLN A 274 8.62 23.76 -36.49
C GLN A 274 9.18 24.38 -35.22
N LEU A 275 8.40 24.31 -34.14
CA LEU A 275 8.73 24.80 -32.81
C LEU A 275 8.58 23.67 -31.79
N ILE A 276 9.26 23.81 -30.66
CA ILE A 276 9.18 22.89 -29.53
C ILE A 276 8.29 23.53 -28.47
N HIS A 277 7.27 22.81 -28.02
CA HIS A 277 6.53 23.17 -26.82
C HIS A 277 7.01 22.31 -25.65
N THR A 278 7.13 22.97 -24.50
CA THR A 278 7.68 22.42 -23.27
C THR A 278 6.66 22.64 -22.16
N LEU A 279 6.25 21.55 -21.52
CA LEU A 279 5.48 21.56 -20.27
C LEU A 279 6.42 21.18 -19.14
N ALA A 280 6.61 22.07 -18.17
CA ALA A 280 7.48 21.86 -17.03
C ALA A 280 6.65 21.82 -15.74
N ARG A 281 6.69 20.70 -15.03
CA ARG A 281 6.03 20.52 -13.73
C ARG A 281 7.07 20.47 -12.62
N ASP A 282 6.90 21.30 -11.59
CA ASP A 282 7.69 21.21 -10.36
C ASP A 282 7.36 19.89 -9.63
N ILE A 283 8.39 19.09 -9.34
CA ILE A 283 8.25 17.79 -8.65
C ILE A 283 8.91 17.79 -7.27
N SER A 284 9.24 18.95 -6.72
CA SER A 284 9.90 19.09 -5.41
C SER A 284 9.12 18.38 -4.30
N ASP A 285 7.85 18.73 -4.13
CA ASP A 285 6.97 18.14 -3.11
C ASP A 285 6.87 16.61 -3.25
N ARG A 286 6.81 16.13 -4.50
CA ARG A 286 6.73 14.70 -4.80
C ARG A 286 8.00 13.97 -4.36
N LEU A 287 9.18 14.51 -4.70
CA LEU A 287 10.45 13.89 -4.32
C LEU A 287 10.68 13.94 -2.81
N GLU A 288 10.25 15.01 -2.14
CA GLU A 288 10.31 15.09 -0.66
C GLU A 288 9.44 14.01 -0.01
N ILE A 289 8.20 13.83 -0.48
CA ILE A 289 7.30 12.78 0.02
C ILE A 289 7.88 11.38 -0.26
N GLU A 290 8.39 11.13 -1.47
CA GLU A 290 9.03 9.85 -1.83
C GLU A 290 10.24 9.56 -0.94
N GLN A 291 11.06 10.56 -0.64
CA GLN A 291 12.21 10.42 0.26
C GLN A 291 11.79 10.15 1.71
N GLN A 292 10.75 10.84 2.22
CA GLN A 292 10.21 10.60 3.55
C GLN A 292 9.63 9.18 3.68
N LEU A 293 8.85 8.73 2.70
CA LEU A 293 8.32 7.36 2.65
C LEU A 293 9.43 6.32 2.63
N LYS A 294 10.49 6.54 1.84
CA LYS A 294 11.65 5.65 1.80
C LYS A 294 12.32 5.55 3.18
N GLN A 295 12.58 6.69 3.83
CA GLN A 295 13.17 6.71 5.16
C GLN A 295 12.29 6.02 6.21
N GLN A 296 10.96 6.19 6.13
CA GLN A 296 10.03 5.50 7.02
C GLN A 296 10.08 3.99 6.81
N ALA A 297 10.04 3.53 5.56
CA ALA A 297 10.11 2.10 5.23
C ALA A 297 11.43 1.46 5.72
N GLU A 298 12.56 2.15 5.56
CA GLU A 298 13.86 1.68 6.08
C GLU A 298 13.86 1.54 7.61
N ARG A 299 13.21 2.46 8.34
CA ARG A 299 13.05 2.38 9.81
C ARG A 299 12.15 1.23 10.24
N GLU A 300 11.04 1.00 9.55
CA GLU A 300 10.13 -0.12 9.84
C GLU A 300 10.79 -1.48 9.57
N GLN A 301 11.57 -1.59 8.48
CA GLN A 301 12.37 -2.77 8.18
C GLN A 301 13.44 -3.03 9.26
N LEU A 302 14.10 -1.97 9.74
CA LEU A 302 15.04 -2.07 10.85
C LEU A 302 14.34 -2.62 12.11
N ASN A 303 13.23 -2.02 12.54
CA ASN A 303 12.49 -2.46 13.74
C ASN A 303 12.06 -3.94 13.63
N THR A 304 11.56 -4.36 12.47
CA THR A 304 11.15 -5.75 12.21
C THR A 304 12.34 -6.72 12.33
N ARG A 305 13.47 -6.40 11.70
CA ARG A 305 14.69 -7.21 11.76
C ARG A 305 15.23 -7.35 13.18
N LEU A 306 15.23 -6.25 13.94
CA LEU A 306 15.68 -6.27 15.34
C LEU A 306 14.74 -7.09 16.22
N THR A 307 13.43 -6.93 16.04
CA THR A 307 12.41 -7.73 16.74
C THR A 307 12.62 -9.21 16.49
N GLN A 308 12.85 -9.62 15.23
CA GLN A 308 13.13 -11.01 14.89
C GLN A 308 14.36 -11.53 15.64
N ARG A 309 15.46 -10.77 15.67
CA ARG A 309 16.69 -11.15 16.39
C ARG A 309 16.49 -11.28 17.91
N ILE A 310 15.60 -10.49 18.51
CA ILE A 310 15.25 -10.62 19.93
C ILE A 310 14.55 -11.94 20.22
N HIS A 311 13.69 -12.41 19.30
CA HIS A 311 12.89 -13.63 19.44
C HIS A 311 13.57 -14.91 18.89
N GLU A 312 14.81 -14.83 18.39
CA GLU A 312 15.55 -15.99 17.87
C GLU A 312 15.99 -16.98 18.95
N SER A 313 16.05 -16.55 20.21
CA SER A 313 16.43 -17.37 21.36
C SER A 313 15.34 -17.39 22.42
N LEU A 314 15.23 -18.51 23.14
CA LEU A 314 14.40 -18.64 24.33
C LEU A 314 15.24 -18.51 25.63
N GLU A 315 16.55 -18.35 25.51
CA GLU A 315 17.46 -18.19 26.65
C GLU A 315 17.55 -16.71 27.04
N LEU A 316 17.10 -16.38 28.25
CA LEU A 316 17.04 -15.00 28.75
C LEU A 316 18.37 -14.25 28.58
N SER A 317 19.49 -14.92 28.88
CA SER A 317 20.83 -14.33 28.78
C SER A 317 21.21 -13.94 27.35
N GLN A 318 20.81 -14.73 26.35
CA GLN A 318 21.04 -14.42 24.94
C GLN A 318 20.12 -13.29 24.48
N ILE A 319 18.83 -13.35 24.83
CA ILE A 319 17.83 -12.33 24.48
C ILE A 319 18.31 -10.93 24.91
N ILE A 320 18.68 -10.77 26.18
CA ILE A 320 19.09 -9.46 26.72
C ILE A 320 20.40 -8.97 26.11
N ASN A 321 21.39 -9.84 25.90
CA ASN A 321 22.71 -9.49 25.34
C ASN A 321 22.62 -9.08 23.87
N THR A 322 21.83 -9.82 23.08
CA THR A 322 21.52 -9.48 21.70
C THR A 322 20.82 -8.12 21.67
N THR A 323 19.80 -7.92 22.51
CA THR A 323 19.03 -6.67 22.54
C THR A 323 19.92 -5.44 22.77
N VAL A 324 20.77 -5.43 23.80
CA VAL A 324 21.63 -4.26 24.07
C VAL A 324 22.63 -3.99 22.95
N THR A 325 23.11 -5.05 22.28
CA THR A 325 24.04 -4.92 21.16
C THR A 325 23.37 -4.36 19.92
N GLU A 326 22.20 -4.89 19.57
CA GLU A 326 21.39 -4.46 18.44
C GLU A 326 20.93 -3.01 18.57
N VAL A 327 20.39 -2.65 19.73
CA VAL A 327 19.94 -1.27 20.01
C VAL A 327 21.13 -0.31 19.91
N ARG A 328 22.31 -0.70 20.45
CA ARG A 328 23.50 0.17 20.38
C ARG A 328 23.95 0.43 18.96
N GLN A 329 23.95 -0.61 18.13
CA GLN A 329 24.33 -0.49 16.72
C GLN A 329 23.30 0.31 15.91
N ALA A 330 22.02 0.07 16.14
CA ALA A 330 20.92 0.74 15.45
C ALA A 330 20.85 2.23 15.76
N LEU A 331 20.98 2.59 17.05
CA LEU A 331 20.99 3.99 17.49
C LEU A 331 22.37 4.65 17.33
N GLN A 332 23.42 3.89 17.00
CA GLN A 332 24.80 4.40 16.91
C GLN A 332 25.18 5.24 18.14
N ASN A 333 24.83 4.75 19.33
CA ASN A 333 25.16 5.41 20.59
C ASN A 333 26.27 4.66 21.32
N GLU A 334 26.79 5.28 22.37
CA GLU A 334 28.01 4.80 23.02
C GLU A 334 27.75 3.66 24.00
N ARG A 335 26.56 3.58 24.59
CA ARG A 335 26.25 2.51 25.54
C ARG A 335 24.75 2.24 25.63
N VAL A 336 24.38 0.96 25.68
CA VAL A 336 23.02 0.52 25.99
C VAL A 336 23.08 -0.46 27.14
N ILE A 337 22.17 -0.31 28.10
CA ILE A 337 22.06 -1.19 29.26
C ILE A 337 20.63 -1.68 29.43
N ILE A 338 20.50 -2.85 30.03
CA ILE A 338 19.26 -3.30 30.65
C ILE A 338 19.47 -3.29 32.16
N PHE A 339 18.68 -2.47 32.85
CA PHE A 339 18.66 -2.40 34.30
C PHE A 339 17.48 -3.21 34.84
N ARG A 340 17.73 -4.20 35.68
CA ARG A 340 16.67 -5.03 36.29
C ARG A 340 16.38 -4.55 37.70
N PHE A 341 15.10 -4.44 38.05
CA PHE A 341 14.68 -4.18 39.43
C PHE A 341 14.68 -5.46 40.26
N ASP A 342 15.39 -5.46 41.40
CA ASP A 342 15.26 -6.48 42.44
C ASP A 342 14.07 -6.15 43.37
N SER A 343 13.86 -4.85 43.63
CA SER A 343 12.74 -4.28 44.38
C SER A 343 12.45 -2.84 43.91
N ASP A 344 11.40 -2.20 44.44
CA ASP A 344 11.02 -0.81 44.08
C ASP A 344 12.12 0.25 44.36
N LYS A 345 13.20 -0.13 45.05
CA LYS A 345 14.27 0.79 45.48
C LYS A 345 15.67 0.35 45.08
N GLU A 346 15.81 -0.85 44.50
CA GLU A 346 17.10 -1.46 44.21
C GLU A 346 17.06 -2.21 42.90
N GLY A 347 18.15 -2.12 42.15
CA GLY A 347 18.34 -2.91 40.95
C GLY A 347 19.79 -3.00 40.54
N GLU A 348 20.02 -3.77 39.48
CA GLU A 348 21.35 -4.02 38.94
C GLU A 348 21.37 -3.86 37.43
N VAL A 349 22.54 -3.52 36.90
CA VAL A 349 22.77 -3.55 35.45
C VAL A 349 23.01 -5.00 35.05
N LEU A 350 21.98 -5.62 34.47
CA LEU A 350 21.97 -7.04 34.12
C LEU A 350 22.80 -7.32 32.88
N THR A 351 22.76 -6.42 31.90
CA THR A 351 23.59 -6.50 30.70
C THR A 351 23.92 -5.11 30.16
N GLU A 352 25.01 -5.03 29.40
CA GLU A 352 25.56 -3.81 28.83
C GLU A 352 26.22 -4.09 27.49
N SER A 353 25.97 -3.22 26.51
CA SER A 353 26.80 -3.07 25.31
C SER A 353 27.39 -1.67 25.34
N CYS A 354 28.71 -1.54 25.22
CA CYS A 354 29.43 -0.28 25.35
C CYS A 354 30.48 -0.16 24.23
N ALA A 355 30.65 1.06 23.71
CA ALA A 355 31.67 1.39 22.74
C ALA A 355 33.06 1.40 23.39
N GLN A 356 34.09 1.30 22.57
CA GLN A 356 35.47 1.24 23.06
C GLN A 356 35.82 2.52 23.86
N GLY A 357 36.31 2.33 25.08
CA GLY A 357 36.69 3.43 25.98
C GLY A 357 35.56 3.99 26.86
N CYS A 358 34.32 3.49 26.75
CA CYS A 358 33.24 3.89 27.66
C CYS A 358 33.31 3.12 29.00
N PHE A 359 32.97 3.78 30.11
CA PHE A 359 32.98 3.17 31.44
C PHE A 359 31.91 2.08 31.57
N SER A 360 32.33 0.87 31.95
CA SER A 360 31.40 -0.26 32.14
C SER A 360 30.61 -0.13 33.43
N MET A 361 29.29 -0.29 33.33
CA MET A 361 28.36 -0.32 34.45
C MET A 361 27.90 -1.75 34.81
N LEU A 362 28.29 -2.77 34.03
CA LEU A 362 27.84 -4.15 34.19
C LEU A 362 28.05 -4.68 35.61
N GLY A 363 27.03 -5.32 36.18
CA GLY A 363 27.07 -5.94 37.51
C GLY A 363 27.03 -4.96 38.69
N ASN A 364 27.09 -3.65 38.45
CA ASN A 364 26.95 -2.67 39.52
C ASN A 364 25.50 -2.61 40.02
N ARG A 365 25.36 -2.59 41.35
CA ARG A 365 24.08 -2.42 42.05
C ARG A 365 23.88 -0.98 42.45
N TYR A 366 22.66 -0.47 42.21
CA TYR A 366 22.30 0.89 42.52
C TYR A 366 21.09 0.88 43.47
N LYS A 367 21.29 1.50 44.63
CA LYS A 367 20.32 1.64 45.71
C LYS A 367 20.24 3.12 46.00
N ASP A 368 19.39 3.85 45.28
CA ASP A 368 19.45 5.30 45.35
C ASP A 368 18.09 5.97 45.22
N CYS A 369 17.95 7.10 45.91
CA CYS A 369 16.84 8.04 45.79
C CYS A 369 16.63 8.51 44.34
N CYS A 370 17.69 8.50 43.53
CA CYS A 370 17.70 8.84 42.11
C CYS A 370 16.89 7.90 41.21
N ILE A 371 16.64 6.65 41.64
CA ILE A 371 15.81 5.71 40.87
C ILE A 371 14.35 6.21 40.87
N LYS A 372 13.87 6.83 41.95
CA LYS A 372 12.49 7.36 42.05
C LYS A 372 12.20 8.50 41.06
N GLU A 373 13.18 9.34 40.75
CA GLU A 373 13.05 10.42 39.74
C GLU A 373 13.13 9.92 38.29
N THR A 374 13.68 8.72 38.09
CA THR A 374 13.58 7.98 36.81
C THR A 374 12.28 7.19 36.73
N LEU A 375 11.77 6.69 37.87
CA LEU A 375 10.49 6.00 38.02
C LEU A 375 9.26 6.93 38.00
N SER A 376 9.44 8.25 38.08
CA SER A 376 8.35 9.21 37.84
C SER A 376 7.97 9.34 36.36
N LEU A 377 8.31 8.33 35.55
CA LEU A 377 7.59 8.00 34.32
C LEU A 377 6.19 7.54 34.73
N GLU A 378 5.30 8.51 34.95
CA GLU A 378 3.86 8.23 34.98
C GLU A 378 3.48 7.51 33.67
N LYS A 379 2.44 6.67 33.70
CA LYS A 379 1.94 5.85 32.56
C LYS A 379 1.78 6.60 31.21
N ILE A 380 1.90 7.91 31.20
CA ILE A 380 1.68 8.84 30.09
C ILE A 380 2.96 9.02 29.23
N ASP A 381 4.16 9.09 29.83
CA ASP A 381 5.42 9.29 29.08
C ASP A 381 6.16 7.95 28.90
N GLN A 382 5.95 7.34 27.74
CA GLN A 382 6.46 6.01 27.38
C GLN A 382 7.99 5.94 27.25
N VAL A 383 8.65 7.06 26.92
CA VAL A 383 10.12 7.19 26.82
C VAL A 383 10.55 8.53 27.37
N LYS A 384 11.53 8.55 28.29
CA LYS A 384 12.17 9.79 28.72
C LYS A 384 13.36 10.09 27.83
N SER A 385 13.41 11.30 27.29
CA SER A 385 14.56 11.80 26.52
C SER A 385 15.23 12.96 27.21
N VAL A 386 16.54 12.85 27.41
CA VAL A 386 17.39 13.92 27.96
C VAL A 386 18.53 14.16 26.97
N ALA A 387 18.51 15.34 26.33
CA ALA A 387 19.49 15.70 25.31
C ALA A 387 20.82 16.20 25.88
N ASP A 388 20.79 16.78 27.08
CA ASP A 388 21.99 17.18 27.83
C ASP A 388 21.67 17.27 29.32
N ILE A 389 22.40 16.53 30.15
CA ILE A 389 22.22 16.52 31.60
C ILE A 389 22.57 17.85 32.27
N TYR A 390 23.33 18.73 31.62
CA TYR A 390 23.75 20.02 32.19
C TYR A 390 22.72 21.14 31.97
N THR A 391 21.87 21.02 30.96
CA THR A 391 20.83 22.01 30.64
C THR A 391 19.42 21.55 31.01
N SER A 392 19.24 20.24 31.23
CA SER A 392 17.95 19.67 31.61
C SER A 392 17.59 19.93 33.06
N ASN A 393 16.30 20.03 33.36
CA ASN A 393 15.78 20.25 34.71
C ASN A 393 15.81 18.96 35.56
N LEU A 394 17.01 18.51 35.91
CA LEU A 394 17.27 17.34 36.74
C LEU A 394 17.57 17.74 38.18
N SER A 395 17.25 16.89 39.15
CA SER A 395 17.69 17.14 40.53
C SER A 395 19.22 17.11 40.62
N ARG A 396 19.77 17.87 41.57
CA ARG A 396 21.21 17.92 41.80
C ARG A 396 21.80 16.57 42.20
N CYS A 397 21.01 15.72 42.86
CA CYS A 397 21.45 14.38 43.24
C CYS A 397 21.57 13.48 42.00
N HIS A 398 20.52 13.45 41.16
CA HIS A 398 20.49 12.65 39.94
C HIS A 398 21.55 13.09 38.93
N GLN A 399 21.73 14.40 38.74
CA GLN A 399 22.77 14.94 37.86
C GLN A 399 24.18 14.51 38.29
N LYS A 400 24.51 14.53 39.60
CA LYS A 400 25.81 14.06 40.11
C LYS A 400 26.04 12.58 39.84
N LEU A 401 25.01 11.75 39.96
CA LEU A 401 25.09 10.33 39.62
C LEU A 401 25.40 10.14 38.13
N LEU A 402 24.65 10.81 37.25
CA LEU A 402 24.87 10.74 35.80
C LEU A 402 26.27 11.19 35.39
N ILE A 403 26.81 12.25 36.02
CA ILE A 403 28.19 12.71 35.82
C ILE A 403 29.19 11.62 36.23
N LYS A 404 29.00 11.00 37.40
CA LYS A 404 29.87 9.92 37.89
C LYS A 404 29.86 8.71 36.94
N LEU A 405 28.72 8.44 36.31
CA LEU A 405 28.52 7.37 35.33
C LEU A 405 28.94 7.75 33.90
N GLN A 406 29.52 8.95 33.73
CA GLN A 406 29.95 9.51 32.45
C GLN A 406 28.82 9.59 31.42
N ILE A 407 27.60 9.94 31.84
CA ILE A 407 26.44 10.11 30.95
C ILE A 407 26.30 11.60 30.61
N ARG A 408 26.19 11.93 29.32
CA ARG A 408 25.92 13.30 28.84
C ARG A 408 24.50 13.48 28.35
N ALA A 409 23.93 12.47 27.69
CA ALA A 409 22.54 12.43 27.22
C ALA A 409 22.02 10.99 27.30
N TYR A 410 20.70 10.80 27.43
CA TYR A 410 20.12 9.46 27.51
C TYR A 410 18.67 9.36 27.01
N LEU A 411 18.30 8.16 26.55
CA LEU A 411 16.93 7.69 26.41
C LEU A 411 16.70 6.57 27.43
N VAL A 412 15.54 6.56 28.06
CA VAL A 412 15.13 5.47 28.95
C VAL A 412 13.67 5.11 28.72
N THR A 413 13.39 3.82 28.64
CA THR A 413 12.04 3.26 28.53
C THR A 413 11.87 2.10 29.53
N PRO A 414 10.70 1.97 30.17
CA PRO A 414 10.42 0.83 31.02
C PRO A 414 10.17 -0.46 30.22
N ILE A 415 10.60 -1.58 30.78
CA ILE A 415 10.26 -2.93 30.33
C ILE A 415 9.19 -3.46 31.28
N TRP A 416 7.98 -3.69 30.77
CA TRP A 416 6.83 -4.12 31.56
C TRP A 416 6.62 -5.63 31.47
N HIS A 417 6.59 -6.31 32.61
CA HIS A 417 6.18 -7.71 32.68
C HIS A 417 4.84 -7.80 33.43
N GLY A 418 3.75 -8.00 32.70
CA GLY A 418 2.40 -7.87 33.25
C GLY A 418 2.13 -6.45 33.77
N GLN A 419 1.72 -6.33 35.04
CA GLN A 419 1.50 -5.02 35.68
C GLN A 419 2.73 -4.47 36.41
N LYS A 420 3.85 -5.22 36.44
CA LYS A 420 5.06 -4.85 37.16
C LYS A 420 6.11 -4.31 36.18
N MET A 421 6.78 -3.23 36.55
CA MET A 421 7.97 -2.77 35.84
C MET A 421 9.12 -3.74 36.16
N TRP A 422 9.51 -4.54 35.17
CA TRP A 422 10.58 -5.54 35.32
C TRP A 422 11.96 -4.89 35.32
N GLY A 423 12.13 -3.88 34.47
CA GLY A 423 13.41 -3.19 34.31
C GLY A 423 13.30 -1.95 33.42
N LEU A 424 14.46 -1.42 33.05
CA LEU A 424 14.61 -0.30 32.14
C LEU A 424 15.55 -0.70 31.00
N LEU A 425 15.18 -0.33 29.78
CA LEU A 425 16.09 -0.30 28.64
C LEU A 425 16.59 1.13 28.47
N VAL A 426 17.92 1.31 28.54
CA VAL A 426 18.53 2.64 28.59
C VAL A 426 19.61 2.77 27.53
N ALA A 427 19.52 3.83 26.72
CA ALA A 427 20.53 4.19 25.73
C ALA A 427 21.23 5.49 26.18
N HIS A 428 22.56 5.45 26.27
CA HIS A 428 23.40 6.57 26.70
C HIS A 428 24.23 7.12 25.55
N GLN A 429 24.38 8.43 25.52
CA GLN A 429 25.51 9.15 24.91
C GLN A 429 26.37 9.69 26.06
N CYS A 430 27.64 9.34 26.09
CA CYS A 430 28.56 9.61 27.18
C CYS A 430 29.43 10.86 26.91
N SER A 431 29.87 11.05 25.66
CA SER A 431 30.84 12.09 25.29
C SER A 431 30.24 13.47 25.00
N SER A 432 29.03 13.54 24.45
CA SER A 432 28.47 14.78 23.90
C SER A 432 26.95 14.91 24.13
N PRO A 433 26.41 16.14 24.11
CA PRO A 433 24.97 16.36 24.01
C PRO A 433 24.42 15.71 22.75
N ARG A 434 23.21 15.15 22.82
CA ARG A 434 22.57 14.50 21.67
C ARG A 434 21.09 14.84 21.62
N LYS A 435 20.66 15.45 20.52
CA LYS A 435 19.23 15.63 20.24
C LYS A 435 18.66 14.35 19.65
N TRP A 436 17.92 13.61 20.47
CA TRP A 436 17.26 12.37 20.07
C TRP A 436 16.09 12.66 19.11
N GLN A 437 16.05 11.90 18.02
CA GLN A 437 14.98 11.97 17.02
C GLN A 437 13.74 11.21 17.51
N ALA A 438 12.57 11.53 16.97
CA ALA A 438 11.31 10.86 17.33
C ALA A 438 11.38 9.34 17.04
N TRP A 439 11.89 8.96 15.87
CA TRP A 439 12.02 7.55 15.47
C TRP A 439 12.93 6.74 16.39
N GLU A 440 13.93 7.35 17.03
CA GLU A 440 14.83 6.66 17.98
C GLU A 440 14.09 6.31 19.28
N GLN A 441 13.20 7.20 19.72
CA GLN A 441 12.34 6.98 20.89
C GLN A 441 11.30 5.90 20.59
N GLU A 442 10.65 5.97 19.44
CA GLU A 442 9.69 4.96 18.97
C GLU A 442 10.33 3.57 18.82
N LEU A 443 11.53 3.50 18.24
CA LEU A 443 12.29 2.25 18.13
C LEU A 443 12.59 1.66 19.50
N LEU A 444 13.13 2.46 20.43
CA LEU A 444 13.49 1.99 21.76
C LEU A 444 12.26 1.50 22.54
N PHE A 445 11.14 2.22 22.44
CA PHE A 445 9.87 1.83 23.05
C PHE A 445 9.33 0.52 22.48
N SER A 446 9.29 0.40 21.15
CA SER A 446 8.87 -0.81 20.45
C SER A 446 9.71 -2.02 20.88
N LEU A 447 11.04 -1.87 20.90
CA LEU A 447 11.94 -2.96 21.29
C LEU A 447 11.83 -3.32 22.78
N ALA A 448 11.54 -2.37 23.67
CA ALA A 448 11.28 -2.67 25.07
C ALA A 448 10.00 -3.51 25.26
N ALA A 449 8.95 -3.23 24.47
CA ALA A 449 7.73 -4.04 24.46
C ALA A 449 8.00 -5.45 23.89
N GLN A 450 8.79 -5.57 22.82
CA GLN A 450 9.18 -6.87 22.26
C GLN A 450 10.05 -7.68 23.24
N LEU A 451 10.97 -7.01 23.92
CA LEU A 451 11.82 -7.61 24.95
C LEU A 451 10.97 -8.11 26.12
N ALA A 452 9.96 -7.37 26.56
CA ALA A 452 9.03 -7.83 27.59
C ALA A 452 8.33 -9.14 27.23
N ILE A 453 7.87 -9.27 25.98
CA ILE A 453 7.26 -10.49 25.46
C ILE A 453 8.28 -11.63 25.44
N ALA A 454 9.50 -11.38 24.94
CA ALA A 454 10.55 -12.39 24.88
C ALA A 454 10.98 -12.89 26.27
N ILE A 455 11.06 -12.00 27.27
CA ILE A 455 11.31 -12.37 28.67
C ILE A 455 10.20 -13.27 29.19
N GLN A 456 8.94 -12.91 28.98
CA GLN A 456 7.79 -13.72 29.40
C GLN A 456 7.81 -15.12 28.76
N GLN A 457 8.14 -15.19 27.46
CA GLN A 457 8.26 -16.46 26.74
C GLN A 457 9.39 -17.33 27.30
N SER A 458 10.55 -16.73 27.59
CA SER A 458 11.69 -17.42 28.21
C SER A 458 11.33 -18.01 29.58
N GLU A 459 10.66 -17.23 30.44
CA GLU A 459 10.20 -17.68 31.76
C GLU A 459 9.20 -18.84 31.65
N LEU A 460 8.20 -18.73 30.77
CA LEU A 460 7.20 -19.78 30.56
C LEU A 460 7.84 -21.07 30.02
N TYR A 461 8.78 -20.95 29.09
CA TYR A 461 9.49 -22.10 28.53
C TYR A 461 10.31 -22.82 29.61
N HIS A 462 11.03 -22.08 30.46
CA HIS A 462 11.79 -22.66 31.55
C HIS A 462 10.87 -23.36 32.58
N GLN A 463 9.72 -22.77 32.91
CA GLN A 463 8.72 -23.43 33.78
C GLN A 463 8.20 -24.73 33.16
N LEU A 464 7.89 -24.72 31.85
CA LEU A 464 7.45 -25.90 31.14
C LEU A 464 8.51 -27.01 31.16
N GLN A 465 9.79 -26.66 31.04
CA GLN A 465 10.89 -27.63 31.14
C GLN A 465 10.99 -28.25 32.53
N ILE A 466 10.89 -27.45 33.59
CA ILE A 466 10.89 -27.94 34.98
C ILE A 466 9.74 -28.92 35.20
N VAL A 467 8.52 -28.51 34.86
CA VAL A 467 7.31 -29.35 35.05
C VAL A 467 7.40 -30.63 34.24
N ASN A 468 7.88 -30.57 33.00
CA ASN A 468 8.09 -31.77 32.19
C ASN A 468 9.15 -32.71 32.77
N HIS A 469 10.22 -32.16 33.35
CA HIS A 469 11.25 -32.97 34.01
C HIS A 469 10.69 -33.67 35.26
N GLU A 470 9.93 -32.95 36.08
CA GLU A 470 9.27 -33.49 37.27
C GLU A 470 8.23 -34.57 36.91
N LEU A 471 7.39 -34.31 35.90
CA LEU A 471 6.43 -35.28 35.39
C LEU A 471 7.13 -36.55 34.88
N LYS A 472 8.24 -36.41 34.12
CA LYS A 472 9.03 -37.56 33.68
C LYS A 472 9.58 -38.34 34.87
N TYR A 473 10.15 -37.67 35.86
CA TYR A 473 10.69 -38.32 37.06
C TYR A 473 9.61 -39.11 37.83
N LEU A 474 8.44 -38.51 38.06
CA LEU A 474 7.30 -39.17 38.72
C LEU A 474 6.74 -40.33 37.89
N ALA A 475 6.74 -40.19 36.55
CA ALA A 475 6.24 -41.20 35.65
C ALA A 475 7.16 -42.43 35.53
N THR A 476 8.46 -42.27 35.77
CA THR A 476 9.47 -43.33 35.60
C THR A 476 10.10 -43.87 36.89
N SER A 477 9.99 -43.16 38.01
CA SER A 477 10.65 -43.51 39.27
C SER A 477 9.66 -43.96 40.35
N ASP A 478 10.12 -44.77 41.30
CA ASP A 478 9.39 -45.16 42.51
C ASP A 478 9.55 -44.11 43.61
N SER A 479 8.44 -43.66 44.18
CA SER A 479 8.40 -42.57 45.17
C SER A 479 9.15 -42.84 46.48
N LEU A 480 9.33 -44.11 46.87
CA LEU A 480 10.01 -44.46 48.12
C LEU A 480 11.52 -44.59 47.94
N THR A 481 11.94 -45.28 46.89
CA THR A 481 13.32 -45.74 46.68
C THR A 481 14.10 -44.88 45.68
N GLY A 482 13.42 -44.08 44.85
CA GLY A 482 14.04 -43.18 43.87
C GLY A 482 14.64 -43.88 42.63
N ILE A 483 14.59 -45.21 42.57
CA ILE A 483 14.95 -46.02 41.39
C ILE A 483 13.77 -46.13 40.43
N ALA A 484 13.92 -46.83 39.30
CA ALA A 484 12.81 -46.99 38.34
C ALA A 484 11.58 -47.66 38.98
N ASN A 485 10.39 -47.25 38.58
CA ASN A 485 9.16 -47.95 38.94
C ASN A 485 8.91 -49.13 37.98
N ARG A 486 8.00 -50.03 38.37
CA ARG A 486 7.62 -51.19 37.55
C ARG A 486 7.16 -50.83 36.14
N ARG A 487 6.39 -49.75 35.98
CA ARG A 487 5.88 -49.34 34.66
C ARG A 487 7.03 -49.02 33.71
N TYR A 488 8.01 -48.25 34.18
CA TYR A 488 9.19 -47.90 33.39
C TYR A 488 10.11 -49.11 33.16
N PHE A 489 10.20 -50.03 34.11
CA PHE A 489 10.87 -51.31 33.89
C PHE A 489 10.28 -52.08 32.71
N ASP A 490 8.95 -52.22 32.65
CA ASP A 490 8.28 -52.96 31.56
C ASP A 490 8.50 -52.26 30.20
N GLU A 491 8.39 -50.92 30.16
CA GLU A 491 8.64 -50.10 28.96
C GLU A 491 10.11 -50.22 28.48
N TYR A 492 11.07 -50.11 29.40
CA TYR A 492 12.50 -50.22 29.10
C TYR A 492 12.88 -51.63 28.64
N LEU A 493 12.36 -52.67 29.31
CA LEU A 493 12.59 -54.06 28.94
C LEU A 493 12.09 -54.33 27.52
N GLN A 494 10.89 -53.86 27.19
CA GLN A 494 10.34 -54.00 25.84
C GLN A 494 11.21 -53.28 24.81
N SER A 495 11.65 -52.05 25.09
CA SER A 495 12.55 -51.31 24.20
C SER A 495 13.88 -52.04 23.98
N GLN A 496 14.50 -52.57 25.03
CA GLN A 496 15.75 -53.33 24.93
C GLN A 496 15.54 -54.68 24.23
N TRP A 497 14.39 -55.32 24.43
CA TRP A 497 14.03 -56.56 23.73
C TRP A 497 13.99 -56.37 22.21
N ASP A 498 13.30 -55.32 21.76
CA ASP A 498 13.16 -55.01 20.33
C ASP A 498 14.52 -54.67 19.69
N GLN A 499 15.35 -53.88 20.39
CA GLN A 499 16.69 -53.53 19.92
C GLN A 499 17.61 -54.76 19.84
N LEU A 500 17.72 -55.53 20.93
CA LEU A 500 18.66 -56.65 21.02
C LEU A 500 18.21 -57.86 20.19
N SER A 501 16.91 -57.97 19.86
CA SER A 501 16.42 -58.97 18.92
C SER A 501 16.95 -58.73 17.50
N GLN A 502 17.21 -57.48 17.12
CA GLN A 502 17.82 -57.16 15.82
C GLN A 502 19.34 -57.39 15.85
N GLU A 503 19.98 -57.01 16.96
CA GLU A 503 21.43 -57.15 17.16
C GLU A 503 21.88 -58.59 17.46
N GLN A 504 20.94 -59.50 17.74
CA GLN A 504 21.22 -60.89 18.19
C GLN A 504 22.13 -60.94 19.42
N ALA A 505 21.94 -60.01 20.35
CA ALA A 505 22.75 -59.87 21.56
C ALA A 505 22.00 -60.38 22.80
N PRO A 506 22.71 -60.86 23.85
CA PRO A 506 22.07 -61.39 25.04
C PRO A 506 21.39 -60.30 25.88
N LEU A 507 20.28 -60.64 26.52
CA LEU A 507 19.57 -59.81 27.49
C LEU A 507 19.34 -60.64 28.74
N SER A 508 19.83 -60.13 29.87
CA SER A 508 19.65 -60.78 31.17
C SER A 508 18.73 -59.96 32.07
N VAL A 509 17.91 -60.65 32.87
CA VAL A 509 17.06 -60.06 33.90
C VAL A 509 17.35 -60.76 35.22
N ILE A 510 17.48 -59.97 36.29
CA ILE A 510 17.61 -60.47 37.65
C ILE A 510 16.40 -60.00 38.44
N ILE A 511 15.68 -60.92 39.08
CA ILE A 511 14.65 -60.58 40.07
C ILE A 511 15.22 -60.88 41.45
N CYS A 512 15.15 -59.90 42.34
CA CYS A 512 15.72 -59.91 43.67
C CYS A 512 14.62 -59.64 44.69
N ASP A 513 14.56 -60.43 45.75
CA ASP A 513 13.58 -60.26 46.81
C ASP A 513 14.25 -60.36 48.18
N LEU A 514 13.81 -59.48 49.09
CA LEU A 514 14.35 -59.40 50.45
C LEU A 514 13.81 -60.54 51.33
N ASP A 515 14.72 -61.35 51.86
CA ASP A 515 14.36 -62.52 52.63
C ASP A 515 13.67 -62.14 53.95
N PHE A 516 12.47 -62.69 54.17
CA PHE A 516 11.67 -62.48 55.38
C PHE A 516 11.39 -60.99 55.69
N PHE A 517 11.14 -60.17 54.67
CA PHE A 517 10.89 -58.74 54.89
C PHE A 517 9.58 -58.44 55.63
N LYS A 518 8.53 -59.26 55.46
CA LYS A 518 7.32 -59.15 56.29
C LYS A 518 7.60 -59.31 57.80
N PRO A 519 8.27 -60.39 58.27
CA PRO A 519 8.73 -60.48 59.66
C PRO A 519 9.63 -59.33 60.13
N TYR A 520 10.43 -58.74 59.22
CA TYR A 520 11.23 -57.55 59.54
C TYR A 520 10.31 -56.36 59.88
N ASN A 521 9.30 -56.10 59.05
CA ASN A 521 8.32 -55.05 59.30
C ASN A 521 7.49 -55.31 60.56
N ASP A 522 7.11 -56.56 60.81
CA ASP A 522 6.36 -56.95 62.02
C ASP A 522 7.18 -56.71 63.30
N THR A 523 8.51 -56.78 63.21
CA THR A 523 9.44 -56.60 64.34
C THR A 523 9.85 -55.15 64.55
N TYR A 524 10.17 -54.41 63.48
CA TYR A 524 10.79 -53.08 63.53
C TYR A 524 9.88 -51.94 63.06
N GLY A 525 8.70 -52.28 62.53
CA GLY A 525 7.71 -51.33 62.01
C GLY A 525 7.98 -50.89 60.57
N HIS A 526 6.93 -50.41 59.91
CA HIS A 526 6.97 -50.01 58.49
C HIS A 526 7.98 -48.89 58.19
N LEU A 527 8.20 -47.94 59.11
CA LEU A 527 9.18 -46.86 58.90
C LEU A 527 10.61 -47.40 58.80
N ALA A 528 10.96 -48.43 59.60
CA ALA A 528 12.25 -49.10 59.52
C ALA A 528 12.36 -49.92 58.22
N GLY A 529 11.27 -50.55 57.80
CA GLY A 529 11.15 -51.21 56.50
C GLY A 529 11.43 -50.30 55.33
N ASP A 530 10.77 -49.14 55.29
CA ASP A 530 10.95 -48.12 54.27
C ASP A 530 12.41 -47.64 54.17
N GLN A 531 13.05 -47.44 55.32
CA GLN A 531 14.46 -47.09 55.39
C GLN A 531 15.36 -48.21 54.84
N ALA A 532 15.08 -49.46 55.22
CA ALA A 532 15.81 -50.62 54.70
C ALA A 532 15.67 -50.74 53.17
N LEU A 533 14.47 -50.52 52.62
CA LEU A 533 14.24 -50.53 51.18
C LEU A 533 15.05 -49.45 50.44
N ARG A 534 15.17 -48.24 51.00
CA ARG A 534 16.02 -47.17 50.42
C ARG A 534 17.49 -47.56 50.41
N GLU A 535 18.00 -48.08 51.52
CA GLU A 535 19.40 -48.48 51.64
C GLU A 535 19.75 -49.65 50.72
N VAL A 536 18.84 -50.62 50.61
CA VAL A 536 18.95 -51.76 49.68
C VAL A 536 18.93 -51.27 48.24
N ALA A 537 18.00 -50.40 47.85
CA ALA A 537 17.92 -49.86 46.50
C ALA A 537 19.24 -49.17 46.09
N GLN A 538 19.80 -48.34 46.97
CA GLN A 538 21.09 -47.70 46.75
C GLN A 538 22.25 -48.70 46.66
N ALA A 539 22.23 -49.77 47.47
CA ALA A 539 23.22 -50.83 47.42
C ALA A 539 23.17 -51.62 46.11
N ILE A 540 21.97 -51.88 45.57
CA ILE A 540 21.78 -52.52 44.27
C ILE A 540 22.29 -51.60 43.15
N CYS A 541 21.96 -50.30 43.17
CA CYS A 541 22.48 -49.35 42.18
C CYS A 541 24.01 -49.28 42.18
N LYS A 542 24.66 -49.34 43.35
CA LYS A 542 26.14 -49.39 43.47
C LYS A 542 26.75 -50.68 42.93
N ALA A 543 25.95 -51.73 42.75
CA ALA A 543 26.41 -53.00 42.19
C ALA A 543 26.40 -53.03 40.65
N MET A 544 25.73 -52.06 40.01
CA MET A 544 25.61 -51.96 38.54
C MET A 544 26.94 -51.61 37.88
N ARG A 545 27.17 -52.15 36.69
CA ARG A 545 28.45 -52.03 35.98
C ARG A 545 28.38 -51.03 34.83
N TYR A 546 27.23 -50.94 34.17
CA TYR A 546 27.05 -50.11 32.99
C TYR A 546 25.94 -49.06 33.19
N PRO A 547 26.04 -47.89 32.54
CA PRO A 547 24.97 -46.88 32.55
C PRO A 547 23.65 -47.36 31.93
N THR A 548 23.69 -48.45 31.16
CA THR A 548 22.52 -49.09 30.54
C THR A 548 21.84 -50.12 31.45
N ASP A 549 22.44 -50.46 32.59
CA ASP A 549 21.82 -51.36 33.56
C ASP A 549 20.69 -50.61 34.26
N LEU A 550 19.48 -51.15 34.23
CA LEU A 550 18.32 -50.54 34.89
C LEU A 550 17.99 -51.29 36.17
N VAL A 551 17.90 -50.57 37.29
CA VAL A 551 17.39 -51.09 38.56
C VAL A 551 16.00 -50.50 38.81
N ALA A 552 15.02 -51.37 39.05
CA ALA A 552 13.65 -50.99 39.31
C ALA A 552 13.08 -51.65 40.57
N ARG A 553 12.17 -50.96 41.24
CA ARG A 553 11.30 -51.57 42.24
C ARG A 553 10.13 -52.23 41.53
N TYR A 554 10.13 -53.56 41.51
CA TYR A 554 9.16 -54.37 40.77
C TYR A 554 7.90 -54.67 41.59
N GLY A 555 8.06 -54.75 42.92
CA GLY A 555 6.99 -55.03 43.89
C GLY A 555 7.25 -54.37 45.24
N GLY A 556 6.51 -54.78 46.27
CA GLY A 556 6.64 -54.19 47.62
C GLY A 556 8.06 -54.30 48.18
N GLU A 557 8.62 -55.51 48.16
CA GLU A 557 9.97 -55.87 48.62
C GLU A 557 10.85 -56.47 47.51
N GLU A 558 10.36 -56.41 46.27
CA GLU A 558 10.96 -57.01 45.08
C GLU A 558 11.61 -55.93 44.19
N PHE A 559 12.85 -56.21 43.78
CA PHE A 559 13.63 -55.42 42.85
C PHE A 559 13.89 -56.21 41.58
N ALA A 560 13.82 -55.56 40.43
CA ALA A 560 14.17 -56.18 39.15
C ALA A 560 15.28 -55.37 38.47
N ILE A 561 16.22 -56.08 37.86
CA ILE A 561 17.38 -55.50 37.19
C ILE A 561 17.39 -55.98 35.74
N ILE A 562 17.55 -55.06 34.80
CA ILE A 562 17.69 -55.32 33.37
C ILE A 562 19.15 -55.09 32.99
N LEU A 563 19.77 -56.07 32.35
CA LEU A 563 21.18 -56.07 31.98
C LEU A 563 21.32 -56.29 30.45
N PRO A 564 21.29 -55.21 29.66
CA PRO A 564 21.45 -55.28 28.21
C PRO A 564 22.84 -55.78 27.82
N LYS A 565 22.93 -56.65 26.81
CA LYS A 565 24.19 -57.20 26.27
C LYS A 565 25.03 -57.97 27.29
N THR A 566 24.41 -58.42 28.39
CA THR A 566 25.10 -59.13 29.47
C THR A 566 24.80 -60.63 29.38
N GLY A 567 25.85 -61.43 29.32
CA GLY A 567 25.76 -62.89 29.36
C GLY A 567 25.55 -63.45 30.77
N ILE A 568 25.39 -64.77 30.89
CA ILE A 568 25.03 -65.39 32.17
C ILE A 568 26.13 -65.28 33.23
N ASP A 569 27.41 -65.46 32.86
CA ASP A 569 28.53 -65.39 33.81
C ASP A 569 28.68 -63.99 34.42
N GLU A 570 28.46 -62.96 33.60
CA GLU A 570 28.49 -61.56 34.05
C GLU A 570 27.27 -61.23 34.91
N ALA A 571 26.08 -61.72 34.57
CA ALA A 571 24.88 -61.54 35.37
C ALA A 571 25.02 -62.19 36.76
N ILE A 572 25.67 -63.36 36.85
CA ILE A 572 26.00 -64.02 38.12
C ILE A 572 26.93 -63.13 38.96
N LEU A 573 27.96 -62.55 38.36
CA LEU A 573 28.89 -61.65 39.08
C LEU A 573 28.15 -60.42 39.64
N ILE A 574 27.22 -59.85 38.88
CA ILE A 574 26.38 -58.73 39.35
C ILE A 574 25.48 -59.18 40.51
N ALA A 575 24.85 -60.36 40.43
CA ALA A 575 24.03 -60.90 41.52
C ALA A 575 24.84 -61.11 42.81
N GLN A 576 26.05 -61.67 42.71
CA GLN A 576 26.96 -61.84 43.85
C GLN A 576 27.39 -60.50 44.44
N ASN A 577 27.64 -59.49 43.59
CA ASN A 577 27.95 -58.15 44.04
C ASN A 577 26.77 -57.52 44.78
N ILE A 578 25.54 -57.67 44.27
CA ILE A 578 24.32 -57.21 44.96
C ILE A 578 24.25 -57.79 46.38
N GLN A 579 24.38 -59.12 46.52
CA GLN A 579 24.36 -59.77 47.84
C GLN A 579 25.48 -59.23 48.75
N THR A 580 26.67 -59.01 48.19
CA THR A 580 27.82 -58.46 48.92
C THR A 580 27.56 -57.02 49.39
N GLN A 581 26.97 -56.16 48.55
CA GLN A 581 26.64 -54.78 48.91
C GLN A 581 25.56 -54.73 49.99
N ILE A 582 24.51 -55.55 49.88
CA ILE A 582 23.45 -55.64 50.90
C ILE A 582 24.02 -56.12 52.23
N LYS A 583 24.87 -57.16 52.22
CA LYS A 583 25.54 -57.67 53.43
C LYS A 583 26.41 -56.60 54.11
N LYS A 584 27.03 -55.68 53.36
CA LYS A 584 27.83 -54.57 53.91
C LYS A 584 26.99 -53.55 54.68
N LEU A 585 25.70 -53.42 54.39
CA LEU A 585 24.80 -52.50 55.10
C LEU A 585 24.61 -52.91 56.57
N LYS A 586 24.78 -54.20 56.91
CA LYS A 586 24.65 -54.74 58.27
C LYS A 586 23.31 -54.35 58.94
N ILE A 587 22.22 -54.32 58.16
CA ILE A 587 20.85 -54.11 58.68
C ILE A 587 20.47 -55.34 59.51
N ILE A 588 20.26 -55.16 60.82
CA ILE A 588 19.96 -56.26 61.76
C ILE A 588 18.55 -56.81 61.47
N HIS A 589 18.43 -58.12 61.30
CA HIS A 589 17.15 -58.79 61.08
C HIS A 589 16.98 -59.99 62.02
N SER A 590 16.55 -59.73 63.27
CA SER A 590 16.39 -60.78 64.29
C SER A 590 15.26 -61.79 64.00
N GLY A 591 14.31 -61.42 63.13
CA GLY A 591 13.20 -62.27 62.70
C GLY A 591 13.55 -63.19 61.53
N SER A 592 14.77 -63.13 60.99
CA SER A 592 15.23 -64.00 59.90
C SER A 592 15.77 -65.32 60.42
N SER A 593 15.32 -66.43 59.83
CA SER A 593 15.88 -67.76 60.10
C SER A 593 17.13 -68.08 59.26
N VAL A 594 17.60 -67.14 58.44
CA VAL A 594 18.69 -67.34 57.46
C VAL A 594 19.98 -66.63 57.86
N GLY A 595 19.88 -65.51 58.58
CA GLY A 595 21.05 -64.77 59.05
C GLY A 595 20.68 -63.63 59.99
N TYR A 596 21.66 -63.17 60.78
CA TYR A 596 21.50 -62.07 61.73
C TYR A 596 21.31 -60.69 61.05
N TYR A 597 21.75 -60.58 59.79
CA TYR A 597 21.57 -59.39 58.96
C TYR A 597 20.63 -59.68 57.80
N MET A 598 20.00 -58.65 57.25
CA MET A 598 19.12 -58.73 56.08
C MET A 598 19.85 -59.34 54.88
N THR A 599 19.19 -60.30 54.23
CA THR A 599 19.68 -61.00 53.03
C THR A 599 18.68 -60.88 51.89
N CYS A 600 19.11 -61.22 50.68
CA CYS A 600 18.23 -61.32 49.53
C CYS A 600 18.47 -62.62 48.75
N SER A 601 17.39 -63.09 48.15
CA SER A 601 17.42 -64.20 47.18
C SER A 601 17.27 -63.62 45.77
N LEU A 602 17.98 -64.19 44.80
CA LEU A 602 17.95 -63.70 43.42
C LEU A 602 17.64 -64.83 42.43
N GLY A 603 16.83 -64.53 41.43
CA GLY A 603 16.62 -65.36 40.26
C GLY A 603 17.20 -64.68 39.02
N ILE A 604 18.00 -65.41 38.24
CA ILE A 604 18.66 -64.90 37.04
C ILE A 604 18.09 -65.62 35.82
N GLY A 605 17.60 -64.85 34.86
CA GLY A 605 17.21 -65.32 33.54
C GLY A 605 18.06 -64.65 32.45
N MET A 606 18.47 -65.43 31.44
CA MET A 606 19.20 -64.91 30.28
C MET A 606 18.63 -65.53 29.01
N VAL A 607 18.36 -64.70 28.01
CA VAL A 607 17.95 -65.13 26.68
C VAL A 607 18.62 -64.26 25.62
N ILE A 608 18.69 -64.77 24.39
CA ILE A 608 18.93 -63.94 23.22
C ILE A 608 17.54 -63.63 22.64
N PRO A 609 17.06 -62.37 22.68
CA PRO A 609 15.73 -62.02 22.21
C PRO A 609 15.49 -62.47 20.77
N SER A 610 14.32 -63.05 20.53
CA SER A 610 13.91 -63.49 19.19
C SER A 610 12.40 -63.39 19.05
N LYS A 611 11.90 -63.38 17.81
CA LYS A 611 10.45 -63.33 17.52
C LYS A 611 9.66 -64.54 18.03
N LYS A 612 10.33 -65.60 18.49
CA LYS A 612 9.69 -66.85 18.98
C LYS A 612 9.38 -66.82 20.48
N ILE A 613 9.99 -65.90 21.21
CA ILE A 613 9.92 -65.80 22.68
C ILE A 613 9.42 -64.40 23.02
N ASN A 614 8.64 -64.27 24.08
CA ASN A 614 8.15 -62.98 24.57
C ASN A 614 9.03 -62.49 25.74
N TYR A 615 9.26 -61.19 25.87
CA TYR A 615 9.98 -60.61 27.02
C TYR A 615 9.35 -61.01 28.37
N LYS A 616 8.04 -61.27 28.42
CA LYS A 616 7.37 -61.79 29.63
C LYS A 616 7.92 -63.15 30.06
N GLN A 617 8.29 -64.01 29.12
CA GLN A 617 8.89 -65.31 29.43
C GLN A 617 10.27 -65.15 30.07
N LEU A 618 11.03 -64.09 29.74
CA LEU A 618 12.30 -63.80 30.41
C LEU A 618 12.09 -63.45 31.89
N ILE A 619 11.05 -62.67 32.20
CA ILE A 619 10.65 -62.37 33.58
C ILE A 619 10.25 -63.66 34.30
N GLU A 620 9.43 -64.51 33.67
CA GLU A 620 9.01 -65.80 34.24
C GLU A 620 10.19 -66.73 34.55
N ILE A 621 11.20 -66.78 33.67
CA ILE A 621 12.43 -67.55 33.91
C ILE A 621 13.14 -67.04 35.16
N ALA A 622 13.35 -65.73 35.26
CA ALA A 622 14.01 -65.14 36.43
C ALA A 622 13.19 -65.37 37.72
N ASP A 623 11.86 -65.27 37.66
CA ASP A 623 10.97 -65.51 38.80
C ASP A 623 11.01 -66.97 39.29
N GLN A 624 11.03 -67.93 38.36
CA GLN A 624 11.24 -69.35 38.69
C GLN A 624 12.58 -69.59 39.40
N GLY A 625 13.64 -68.90 38.96
CA GLY A 625 14.94 -68.92 39.63
C GLY A 625 14.83 -68.39 41.06
N LEU A 626 14.13 -67.27 41.25
CA LEU A 626 13.94 -66.68 42.57
C LEU A 626 13.18 -67.62 43.51
N TYR A 627 12.11 -68.26 43.02
CA TYR A 627 11.34 -69.23 43.79
C TYR A 627 12.22 -70.41 44.24
N GLN A 628 13.06 -70.94 43.35
CA GLN A 628 14.02 -72.01 43.69
C GLN A 628 15.06 -71.55 44.72
N ALA A 629 15.58 -70.33 44.59
CA ALA A 629 16.52 -69.75 45.55
C ALA A 629 15.90 -69.67 46.96
N LYS A 630 14.64 -69.22 47.05
CA LYS A 630 13.89 -69.18 48.33
C LYS A 630 13.65 -70.58 48.90
N ALA A 631 13.32 -71.56 48.06
CA ALA A 631 13.06 -72.94 48.49
C ALA A 631 14.33 -73.68 48.98
N GLN A 632 15.49 -73.40 48.36
CA GLN A 632 16.78 -74.03 48.68
C GLN A 632 17.47 -73.41 49.92
N GLY A 633 16.77 -72.60 50.72
CA GLY A 633 17.32 -72.04 51.95
C GLY A 633 17.62 -70.53 51.94
N ARG A 634 17.21 -69.80 50.89
CA ARG A 634 17.36 -68.32 50.76
C ARG A 634 18.82 -67.82 50.76
N ASN A 635 19.03 -66.50 50.70
CA ASN A 635 20.34 -65.85 50.63
C ASN A 635 21.28 -66.41 49.55
N GLN A 636 20.73 -66.72 48.38
CA GLN A 636 21.46 -67.27 47.25
C GLN A 636 20.87 -66.79 45.93
N TYR A 637 21.61 -66.98 44.84
CA TYR A 637 21.10 -66.79 43.50
C TYR A 637 20.87 -68.14 42.83
N VAL A 638 19.85 -68.23 41.97
CA VAL A 638 19.64 -69.40 41.10
C VAL A 638 19.47 -68.92 39.67
N VAL A 639 20.21 -69.55 38.77
CA VAL A 639 20.04 -69.36 37.32
C VAL A 639 18.99 -70.34 36.84
N SER A 640 17.95 -69.83 36.21
CA SER A 640 16.94 -70.64 35.54
C SER A 640 17.07 -70.48 34.02
N SER A 641 16.71 -71.51 33.28
CA SER A 641 16.63 -71.51 31.83
C SER A 641 15.31 -72.12 31.38
N LEU A 642 14.90 -71.86 30.15
CA LEU A 642 13.72 -72.50 29.54
C LEU A 642 13.90 -74.03 29.56
N SER A 643 13.23 -74.69 30.49
CA SER A 643 13.10 -76.14 30.46
C SER A 643 12.34 -76.54 29.20
N HIS A 644 12.84 -77.54 28.47
CA HIS A 644 12.25 -78.08 27.23
C HIS A 644 10.87 -78.76 27.43
N SER A 645 10.19 -78.48 28.54
CA SER A 645 8.90 -79.05 28.94
C SER A 645 7.78 -78.00 28.95
N MET A 646 7.70 -77.18 27.92
CA MET A 646 6.43 -76.63 27.47
C MET A 646 6.29 -77.00 26.00
N SER A 647 5.73 -78.20 25.80
CA SER A 647 5.22 -78.64 24.52
C SER A 647 4.19 -77.63 24.03
N LEU A 648 4.26 -77.35 22.73
CA LEU A 648 3.20 -76.77 21.90
C LEU A 648 1.81 -77.07 22.46
N ASN A 649 1.06 -76.01 22.72
CA ASN A 649 -0.36 -75.90 22.37
C ASN A 649 -0.73 -74.42 22.21
#